data_AF-A0A9E2R2L4-F1
#
_entry.id   AF-A0A9E2R2L4-F1
#
_cell.length_a   1.000
_cell.length_b   1.000
_cell.length_c   1.000
_cell.angle_alpha   90.00
_cell.angle_beta   90.00
_cell.angle_gamma   90.00
#
_symmetry.space_group_name_H-M   'P 1'
#
loop_
_entity.id
_entity.type
_entity.pdbx_description
1 polymer ?
#
loop_
_entity_poly.entity_id
_entity_poly.type
_entity_poly.pdbx_seq_one_letter_code
_entity_poly.pdbx_strand_id
1 'polypeptide(L)'
;VTDRIGEMRIEFGEYVRAADRYEMLKPPYQAVKDQDATPRGTLKVVAAKLAEGGKTLVLTTDPHPLAVHYALTVPGVKGRGQPGAGATVDIDYDLSGVRMLWGTKPLGAKLPNPIKRPALNSGVRILTDTVKAERWLPYPDLVVSERLLRPLSLRSEGFGLPEGKAGELGLLIFRMQAPLDAESIRLSSTNVFLVAPNSSRQGPAVLNLASGRYEFDVAARDIRFDREVYVSSVGHIAPISFSYRVSGANYLQSVPRENFRPDWVTSQAVSPAPPPETTRPALVGGDWLAGKDLFFGDRLKCSTCHRVRSEGGTVGPDLSNLPHRDAASVLRDIKEPSATINPDYVAFNVELKGGGTITGFVRAQDADSLSVVGADGQEMKVPRSEVADLRASSVSLMPEGLLAGLTGGQVRDLLTFLLSEPPTRTRHDVDAVLAGTSFTPSPAPAGVAGGSPSDNHRSRITNHPVRIVLVASKQDHGPGQHDYPAWQQRWHPWLGGAPGVTVEDAWLWPTPGQFQSADVLVFYFWNHDWNAGRYRQLDEFLARGGGIVLLHSATIADKDPEQLAERIGLASQPGRSHYRHTPLDLRMISSSNSPITRGLPPVIHFLDEPYWPLIGDTNRVRVLATTVEDGRDQPLVWTFEKGRGRVFGCVLGHFTWTLDDPLYRLLVLRGLDWAAGGTVTRFDGYLAGSLEP
;
A
#
# COMPACT_ATOMS: atom_id res chain seq x y z
N VAL A 1 -24.14 -33.39 -27.65
CA VAL A 1 -23.42 -34.08 -26.56
C VAL A 1 -23.56 -35.57 -26.80
N THR A 2 -22.48 -36.31 -26.59
CA THR A 2 -22.36 -37.73 -26.94
C THR A 2 -23.23 -38.62 -26.04
N ASP A 3 -23.49 -39.84 -26.50
CA ASP A 3 -23.98 -41.00 -25.75
C ASP A 3 -22.86 -41.69 -24.95
N ARG A 4 -21.64 -41.14 -24.97
CA ARG A 4 -20.42 -41.71 -24.38
C ARG A 4 -20.29 -41.37 -22.89
N ILE A 5 -21.30 -41.73 -22.12
CA ILE A 5 -21.34 -41.50 -20.66
C ILE A 5 -20.13 -42.12 -19.97
N GLY A 6 -19.71 -43.32 -20.41
CA GLY A 6 -18.55 -44.03 -19.85
C GLY A 6 -17.19 -43.35 -20.07
N GLU A 7 -17.12 -42.36 -20.97
CA GLU A 7 -15.91 -41.58 -21.23
C GLU A 7 -15.92 -40.21 -20.50
N MET A 8 -17.04 -39.86 -19.84
CA MET A 8 -17.10 -38.64 -19.04
C MET A 8 -16.35 -38.84 -17.72
N ARG A 9 -15.49 -37.88 -17.37
CA ARG A 9 -14.70 -37.93 -16.13
C ARG A 9 -14.98 -36.69 -15.30
N ILE A 10 -15.17 -36.88 -13.99
CA ILE A 10 -15.13 -35.80 -13.03
C ILE A 10 -13.94 -36.07 -12.10
N GLU A 11 -13.03 -35.11 -12.02
CA GLU A 11 -11.95 -35.09 -11.02
C GLU A 11 -12.24 -34.02 -9.98
N PHE A 12 -11.76 -34.22 -8.76
CA PHE A 12 -11.92 -33.25 -7.69
C PHE A 12 -10.72 -33.18 -6.75
N GLY A 13 -10.49 -32.00 -6.19
CA GLY A 13 -9.37 -31.75 -5.30
C GLY A 13 -9.13 -30.25 -5.12
N GLU A 14 -8.30 -29.90 -4.14
CA GLU A 14 -8.00 -28.51 -3.80
C GLU A 14 -7.44 -27.72 -5.00
N TYR A 15 -6.52 -28.35 -5.73
CA TYR A 15 -5.83 -27.78 -6.90
C TYR A 15 -6.27 -28.41 -8.23
N VAL A 16 -7.50 -28.93 -8.31
CA VAL A 16 -8.09 -29.38 -9.58
C VAL A 16 -8.78 -28.21 -10.28
N ARG A 17 -8.48 -27.98 -11.56
CA ARG A 17 -9.22 -27.07 -12.45
C ARG A 17 -9.46 -27.71 -13.82
N ALA A 18 -10.35 -27.10 -14.60
CA ALA A 18 -10.52 -27.48 -16.00
C ALA A 18 -9.20 -27.31 -16.77
N ALA A 19 -8.92 -28.25 -17.65
CA ALA A 19 -7.73 -28.25 -18.51
C ALA A 19 -6.35 -28.40 -17.83
N ASP A 20 -6.25 -28.60 -16.51
CA ASP A 20 -4.96 -28.86 -15.81
C ASP A 20 -4.10 -29.93 -16.49
N ARG A 21 -4.73 -30.96 -17.07
CA ARG A 21 -4.04 -32.06 -17.76
C ARG A 21 -3.25 -31.63 -19.01
N TYR A 22 -3.48 -30.41 -19.51
CA TYR A 22 -2.79 -29.86 -20.67
C TYR A 22 -1.62 -28.94 -20.28
N GLU A 23 -1.42 -28.70 -18.98
CA GLU A 23 -0.30 -27.91 -18.48
C GLU A 23 1.02 -28.69 -18.63
N MET A 24 1.69 -28.47 -19.77
CA MET A 24 2.97 -29.14 -20.09
C MET A 24 4.20 -28.42 -19.54
N LEU A 25 4.06 -27.15 -19.15
CA LEU A 25 5.13 -26.34 -18.58
C LEU A 25 4.78 -26.00 -17.14
N LYS A 26 5.20 -26.87 -16.22
CA LYS A 26 5.05 -26.64 -14.78
C LYS A 26 6.34 -26.06 -14.22
N PRO A 27 6.32 -24.87 -13.60
CA PRO A 27 7.49 -24.34 -12.92
C PRO A 27 7.97 -25.33 -11.84
N PRO A 28 9.28 -25.58 -11.70
CA PRO A 28 9.79 -26.65 -10.84
C PRO A 28 9.80 -26.29 -9.33
N TYR A 29 8.96 -25.34 -8.91
CA TYR A 29 8.93 -24.81 -7.54
C TYR A 29 8.39 -25.84 -6.56
N GLN A 30 8.79 -25.72 -5.28
CA GLN A 30 8.28 -26.62 -4.25
C GLN A 30 6.76 -26.50 -4.10
N ALA A 31 6.18 -25.30 -4.15
CA ALA A 31 4.73 -25.12 -4.11
C ALA A 31 3.99 -25.85 -5.26
N VAL A 32 4.56 -25.87 -6.47
CA VAL A 32 3.98 -26.60 -7.61
C VAL A 32 4.09 -28.12 -7.39
N LYS A 33 5.21 -28.58 -6.83
CA LYS A 33 5.38 -30.00 -6.45
C LYS A 33 4.39 -30.41 -5.35
N ASP A 34 4.15 -29.54 -4.36
CA ASP A 34 3.22 -29.78 -3.27
C ASP A 34 1.77 -29.79 -3.78
N GLN A 35 1.42 -28.89 -4.70
CA GLN A 35 0.15 -28.90 -5.42
C GLN A 35 -0.03 -30.18 -6.24
N ASP A 36 1.02 -30.63 -6.95
CA ASP A 36 1.00 -31.87 -7.72
C ASP A 36 0.92 -33.12 -6.83
N ALA A 37 1.50 -33.07 -5.63
CA ALA A 37 1.43 -34.13 -4.62
C ALA A 37 0.10 -34.16 -3.86
N THR A 38 -0.71 -33.11 -3.97
CA THR A 38 -2.00 -33.03 -3.27
C THR A 38 -2.97 -34.09 -3.83
N PRO A 39 -3.63 -34.89 -2.97
CA PRO A 39 -4.51 -35.95 -3.42
C PRO A 39 -5.63 -35.46 -4.35
N ARG A 40 -5.80 -36.13 -5.49
CA ARG A 40 -6.90 -35.93 -6.44
C ARG A 40 -7.84 -37.12 -6.39
N GLY A 41 -9.14 -36.86 -6.30
CA GLY A 41 -10.20 -37.86 -6.37
C GLY A 41 -10.86 -37.90 -7.74
N THR A 42 -11.58 -39.00 -8.03
CA THR A 42 -12.46 -39.12 -9.19
C THR A 42 -13.89 -39.38 -8.74
N LEU A 43 -14.85 -38.81 -9.46
CA LEU A 43 -16.27 -38.98 -9.21
C LEU A 43 -16.92 -39.64 -10.43
N LYS A 44 -17.70 -40.69 -10.20
CA LYS A 44 -18.36 -41.43 -11.28
C LYS A 44 -19.52 -40.64 -11.86
N VAL A 45 -19.59 -40.56 -13.18
CA VAL A 45 -20.80 -40.14 -13.90
C VAL A 45 -21.66 -41.39 -14.14
N VAL A 46 -22.80 -41.47 -13.46
CA VAL A 46 -23.75 -42.58 -13.50
C VAL A 46 -24.64 -42.50 -14.74
N ALA A 47 -25.07 -41.29 -15.10
CA ALA A 47 -25.90 -41.06 -16.29
C ALA A 47 -25.70 -39.64 -16.83
N ALA A 48 -25.99 -39.44 -18.11
CA ALA A 48 -26.07 -38.12 -18.74
C ALA A 48 -27.28 -38.05 -19.68
N LYS A 49 -27.98 -36.91 -19.69
CA LYS A 49 -29.13 -36.67 -20.57
C LYS A 49 -29.10 -35.25 -21.10
N LEU A 50 -29.36 -35.09 -22.40
CA LEU A 50 -29.69 -33.79 -22.97
C LEU A 50 -31.18 -33.49 -22.81
N ALA A 51 -31.49 -32.35 -22.19
CA ALA A 51 -32.83 -31.81 -22.03
C ALA A 51 -33.03 -30.55 -22.91
N GLU A 52 -34.27 -30.06 -22.96
CA GLU A 52 -34.63 -28.77 -23.58
C GLU A 52 -34.15 -28.63 -25.03
N GLY A 53 -34.31 -29.68 -25.84
CA GLY A 53 -33.91 -29.68 -27.25
C GLY A 53 -32.39 -29.67 -27.50
N GLY A 54 -31.59 -30.11 -26.51
CA GLY A 54 -30.14 -30.18 -26.60
C GLY A 54 -29.41 -28.96 -26.02
N LYS A 55 -30.13 -28.08 -25.33
CA LYS A 55 -29.57 -26.88 -24.69
C LYS A 55 -29.01 -27.15 -23.30
N THR A 56 -29.51 -28.17 -22.61
CA THR A 56 -29.17 -28.45 -21.21
C THR A 56 -28.63 -29.86 -21.06
N LEU A 57 -27.42 -30.01 -20.51
CA LEU A 57 -26.84 -31.31 -20.16
C LEU A 57 -27.09 -31.57 -18.67
N VAL A 58 -27.79 -32.66 -18.36
CA VAL A 58 -28.07 -33.12 -17.00
C VAL A 58 -27.21 -34.35 -16.72
N LEU A 59 -26.40 -34.30 -15.68
CA LEU A 59 -25.57 -35.42 -15.22
C LEU A 59 -26.12 -35.99 -13.91
N THR A 60 -26.09 -37.32 -13.78
CA THR A 60 -26.24 -38.02 -12.51
C THR A 60 -24.86 -38.54 -12.13
N THR A 61 -24.41 -38.25 -10.92
CA THR A 61 -23.08 -38.63 -10.43
C THR A 61 -23.18 -39.36 -9.10
N ASP A 62 -22.08 -39.96 -8.66
CA ASP A 62 -21.93 -40.28 -7.25
C ASP A 62 -22.00 -38.99 -6.39
N PRO A 63 -22.29 -39.08 -5.08
CA PRO A 63 -22.33 -37.90 -4.21
C PRO A 63 -20.97 -37.19 -4.15
N HIS A 64 -20.96 -35.87 -4.35
CA HIS A 64 -19.74 -35.07 -4.22
C HIS A 64 -19.30 -35.01 -2.74
N PRO A 65 -18.13 -35.54 -2.38
CA PRO A 65 -17.81 -35.79 -0.97
C PRO A 65 -17.21 -34.58 -0.24
N LEU A 66 -16.66 -33.59 -0.97
CA LEU A 66 -15.88 -32.49 -0.40
C LEU A 66 -16.22 -31.14 -1.03
N ALA A 67 -16.08 -30.06 -0.27
CA ALA A 67 -16.22 -28.70 -0.77
C ALA A 67 -14.91 -28.19 -1.41
N VAL A 68 -14.56 -28.77 -2.55
CA VAL A 68 -13.36 -28.46 -3.34
C VAL A 68 -13.73 -28.10 -4.78
N HIS A 69 -12.73 -27.90 -5.64
CA HIS A 69 -12.95 -27.72 -7.07
C HIS A 69 -13.12 -29.06 -7.78
N TYR A 70 -13.89 -29.02 -8.87
CA TYR A 70 -14.23 -30.16 -9.71
C TYR A 70 -14.00 -29.81 -11.18
N ALA A 71 -13.35 -30.71 -11.91
CA ALA A 71 -13.18 -30.60 -13.35
C ALA A 71 -13.98 -31.71 -14.05
N LEU A 72 -14.97 -31.32 -14.84
CA LEU A 72 -15.75 -32.22 -15.68
C LEU A 72 -15.18 -32.23 -17.11
N THR A 73 -14.82 -33.41 -17.60
CA THR A 73 -14.45 -33.64 -18.99
C THR A 73 -15.62 -34.26 -19.76
N VAL A 74 -16.07 -33.59 -20.82
CA VAL A 74 -17.12 -34.05 -21.74
C VAL A 74 -16.51 -34.29 -23.13
N PRO A 75 -16.33 -35.54 -23.56
CA PRO A 75 -15.79 -35.84 -24.88
C PRO A 75 -16.85 -35.72 -25.99
N GLY A 76 -16.39 -35.37 -27.20
CA GLY A 76 -17.18 -35.41 -28.44
C GLY A 76 -18.34 -34.41 -28.54
N VAL A 77 -18.23 -33.26 -27.87
CA VAL A 77 -19.18 -32.16 -27.99
C VAL A 77 -19.12 -31.56 -29.39
N LYS A 78 -20.27 -31.50 -30.07
CA LYS A 78 -20.40 -30.88 -31.39
C LYS A 78 -21.79 -30.31 -31.63
N GLY A 79 -21.87 -29.37 -32.57
CA GLY A 79 -23.13 -28.81 -33.04
C GLY A 79 -24.04 -29.86 -33.69
N ARG A 80 -25.36 -29.66 -33.60
CA ARG A 80 -26.35 -30.56 -34.19
C ARG A 80 -26.12 -30.67 -35.70
N GLY A 81 -25.97 -31.91 -36.21
CA GLY A 81 -25.75 -32.18 -37.64
C GLY A 81 -24.32 -31.98 -38.14
N GLN A 82 -23.35 -31.62 -37.28
CA GLN A 82 -21.96 -31.47 -37.74
C GLN A 82 -21.23 -32.81 -37.90
N PRO A 83 -20.52 -33.02 -39.03
CA PRO A 83 -19.66 -34.19 -39.26
C PRO A 83 -18.40 -34.15 -38.37
N GLY A 84 -17.74 -35.29 -38.17
CA GLY A 84 -16.49 -35.39 -37.40
C GLY A 84 -16.67 -35.83 -35.93
N ALA A 85 -15.52 -35.98 -35.24
CA ALA A 85 -15.39 -36.61 -33.92
C ALA A 85 -15.90 -35.76 -32.73
N GLY A 86 -16.12 -34.45 -32.93
CA GLY A 86 -16.49 -33.50 -31.87
C GLY A 86 -15.31 -33.15 -30.95
N ALA A 87 -15.42 -32.04 -30.23
CA ALA A 87 -14.39 -31.54 -29.33
C ALA A 87 -14.55 -32.10 -27.91
N THR A 88 -13.44 -32.27 -27.19
CA THR A 88 -13.49 -32.46 -25.74
C THR A 88 -13.64 -31.11 -25.07
N VAL A 89 -14.59 -30.99 -24.16
CA VAL A 89 -14.85 -29.78 -23.39
C VAL A 89 -14.58 -30.08 -21.93
N ASP A 90 -13.70 -29.29 -21.31
CA ASP A 90 -13.47 -29.31 -19.87
C ASP A 90 -14.21 -28.15 -19.21
N ILE A 91 -14.87 -28.42 -18.09
CA ILE A 91 -15.72 -27.48 -17.36
C ILE A 91 -15.27 -27.47 -15.90
N ASP A 92 -14.91 -26.29 -15.41
CA ASP A 92 -14.59 -26.07 -14.00
C ASP A 92 -15.87 -25.72 -13.25
N TYR A 93 -16.05 -26.32 -12.08
CA TYR A 93 -17.12 -25.98 -11.14
C TYR A 93 -16.68 -26.29 -9.71
N ASP A 94 -17.33 -25.64 -8.76
CA ASP A 94 -17.21 -25.98 -7.33
C ASP A 94 -18.61 -26.25 -6.77
N LEU A 95 -18.68 -26.57 -5.47
CA LEU A 95 -19.95 -26.72 -4.77
C LEU A 95 -20.49 -25.39 -4.23
N SER A 96 -20.06 -24.26 -4.77
CA SER A 96 -20.69 -22.98 -4.48
C SER A 96 -21.88 -22.74 -5.40
N GLY A 97 -23.00 -22.26 -4.87
CA GLY A 97 -24.20 -22.06 -5.68
C GLY A 97 -25.46 -21.74 -4.90
N VAL A 98 -26.54 -21.55 -5.65
CA VAL A 98 -27.87 -21.16 -5.14
C VAL A 98 -28.88 -22.20 -5.57
N ARG A 99 -29.82 -22.54 -4.68
CA ARG A 99 -30.93 -23.44 -5.00
C ARG A 99 -32.10 -22.62 -5.55
N MET A 100 -32.62 -23.02 -6.71
CA MET A 100 -33.77 -22.36 -7.32
C MET A 100 -34.98 -23.29 -7.34
N LEU A 101 -36.13 -22.77 -6.88
CA LEU A 101 -37.43 -23.45 -6.94
C LEU A 101 -38.37 -22.66 -7.87
N TRP A 102 -38.84 -23.28 -8.95
CA TRP A 102 -39.74 -22.64 -9.91
C TRP A 102 -41.13 -23.31 -9.92
N GLY A 103 -42.19 -22.50 -9.87
CA GLY A 103 -43.58 -22.99 -9.83
C GLY A 103 -44.59 -21.98 -10.40
N THR A 104 -45.84 -22.40 -10.57
CA THR A 104 -46.86 -21.63 -11.32
C THR A 104 -48.25 -21.57 -10.63
N LYS A 105 -48.47 -20.97 -9.42
CA LYS A 105 -49.83 -20.83 -8.78
C LYS A 105 -50.02 -19.79 -7.56
N PRO A 106 -51.29 -19.49 -7.11
CA PRO A 106 -51.86 -18.46 -6.14
C PRO A 106 -51.70 -18.36 -4.59
N LEU A 107 -51.72 -17.12 -4.03
CA LEU A 107 -51.37 -16.80 -2.62
C LEU A 107 -52.59 -16.80 -1.71
N GLY A 108 -52.76 -17.83 -0.89
CA GLY A 108 -53.81 -17.93 0.13
C GLY A 108 -53.27 -17.78 1.56
N ALA A 109 -52.96 -16.55 2.00
CA ALA A 109 -52.95 -16.15 3.41
C ALA A 109 -52.93 -14.62 3.51
N LYS A 110 -53.72 -14.05 4.43
CA LYS A 110 -53.92 -12.59 4.58
C LYS A 110 -52.61 -11.89 4.98
N LEU A 111 -52.07 -11.06 4.09
CA LEU A 111 -51.06 -10.06 4.44
C LEU A 111 -51.66 -9.02 5.41
N PRO A 112 -50.94 -8.61 6.48
CA PRO A 112 -51.40 -7.53 7.36
C PRO A 112 -51.37 -6.19 6.62
N ASN A 113 -52.51 -5.50 6.58
CA ASN A 113 -52.68 -4.18 5.96
C ASN A 113 -52.58 -3.05 7.02
N PRO A 114 -52.27 -1.78 6.67
CA PRO A 114 -52.20 -1.25 5.30
C PRO A 114 -50.89 -0.51 4.95
N ILE A 115 -50.24 -0.91 3.85
CA ILE A 115 -49.39 -0.03 3.04
C ILE A 115 -50.22 0.41 1.84
N LYS A 116 -50.50 1.72 1.73
CA LYS A 116 -51.14 2.33 0.56
C LYS A 116 -50.14 2.34 -0.61
N ARG A 117 -50.53 1.68 -1.72
CA ARG A 117 -49.79 1.56 -2.98
C ARG A 117 -49.79 2.88 -3.77
N PRO A 118 -48.81 3.07 -4.67
CA PRO A 118 -49.13 2.97 -6.08
C PRO A 118 -48.19 2.00 -6.82
N ALA A 119 -48.73 1.32 -7.83
CA ALA A 119 -48.06 0.42 -8.79
C ALA A 119 -47.62 -0.98 -8.29
N LEU A 120 -48.56 -1.77 -7.80
CA LEU A 120 -48.52 -3.24 -7.93
C LEU A 120 -49.86 -3.67 -8.53
N ASN A 121 -49.98 -3.61 -9.86
CA ASN A 121 -51.09 -4.17 -10.62
C ASN A 121 -50.72 -5.51 -11.28
N SER A 122 -49.78 -6.25 -10.70
CA SER A 122 -49.47 -7.63 -11.08
C SER A 122 -49.89 -8.56 -9.94
N GLY A 123 -50.91 -9.39 -10.20
CA GLY A 123 -51.50 -10.29 -9.21
C GLY A 123 -50.54 -11.38 -8.73
N VAL A 124 -49.87 -11.15 -7.59
CA VAL A 124 -48.92 -12.07 -6.95
C VAL A 124 -49.62 -13.16 -6.12
N ARG A 125 -49.06 -14.38 -6.14
CA ARG A 125 -49.74 -15.66 -5.97
C ARG A 125 -48.72 -16.70 -5.27
N ILE A 126 -48.98 -17.30 -4.06
CA ILE A 126 -48.23 -18.30 -3.17
C ILE A 126 -48.21 -19.60 -3.96
N LEU A 127 -47.05 -20.24 -4.03
CA LEU A 127 -46.94 -21.64 -4.42
C LEU A 127 -47.19 -22.55 -3.20
N THR A 128 -48.40 -23.05 -3.03
CA THR A 128 -48.64 -24.28 -2.26
C THR A 128 -48.83 -25.41 -3.26
N ASP A 129 -47.93 -26.40 -3.21
CA ASP A 129 -47.93 -27.63 -3.99
C ASP A 129 -48.01 -27.51 -5.51
N THR A 130 -46.84 -27.37 -6.13
CA THR A 130 -46.36 -28.16 -7.30
C THR A 130 -45.01 -27.60 -7.75
N VAL A 131 -43.91 -28.14 -7.21
CA VAL A 131 -42.54 -27.86 -7.70
C VAL A 131 -42.37 -28.56 -9.04
N LYS A 132 -42.24 -27.81 -10.14
CA LYS A 132 -42.00 -28.41 -11.47
C LYS A 132 -40.53 -28.72 -11.74
N ALA A 133 -39.61 -28.04 -11.06
CA ALA A 133 -38.19 -28.33 -11.13
C ALA A 133 -37.47 -27.77 -9.90
N GLU A 134 -36.86 -28.65 -9.11
CA GLU A 134 -35.75 -28.28 -8.23
C GLU A 134 -34.49 -28.27 -9.11
N ARG A 135 -33.80 -27.13 -9.18
CA ARG A 135 -32.54 -27.01 -9.92
C ARG A 135 -31.48 -26.45 -9.00
N TRP A 136 -30.38 -27.19 -8.88
CA TRP A 136 -29.15 -26.65 -8.33
C TRP A 136 -28.36 -26.00 -9.46
N LEU A 137 -27.99 -24.74 -9.27
CA LEU A 137 -27.23 -23.98 -10.25
C LEU A 137 -25.81 -23.82 -9.70
N PRO A 138 -24.87 -24.73 -10.04
CA PRO A 138 -23.46 -24.43 -9.84
C PRO A 138 -23.16 -23.16 -10.60
N TYR A 139 -22.27 -22.32 -10.08
CA TYR A 139 -21.75 -21.21 -10.86
C TYR A 139 -20.96 -21.79 -12.04
N PRO A 140 -21.44 -21.75 -13.30
CA PRO A 140 -20.59 -22.12 -14.42
C PRO A 140 -19.64 -20.94 -14.60
N ASP A 141 -18.34 -21.16 -14.46
CA ASP A 141 -17.34 -20.14 -14.77
C ASP A 141 -17.24 -19.98 -16.29
N LEU A 142 -18.29 -19.45 -16.90
CA LEU A 142 -18.32 -19.02 -18.30
C LEU A 142 -18.33 -17.51 -18.28
N VAL A 143 -17.15 -16.93 -18.04
CA VAL A 143 -16.58 -15.71 -18.66
C VAL A 143 -15.52 -15.14 -17.71
N VAL A 144 -14.27 -15.39 -18.09
CA VAL A 144 -13.09 -14.64 -17.66
C VAL A 144 -13.27 -13.19 -18.13
N SER A 145 -13.84 -12.28 -17.32
CA SER A 145 -13.62 -10.82 -17.47
C SER A 145 -14.20 -9.85 -16.42
N GLU A 146 -14.85 -10.23 -15.30
CA GLU A 146 -15.38 -9.21 -14.35
C GLU A 146 -15.01 -9.38 -12.86
N ARG A 147 -14.06 -10.25 -12.51
CA ARG A 147 -14.07 -10.93 -11.20
C ARG A 147 -13.33 -10.33 -10.00
N LEU A 148 -12.76 -9.12 -10.02
CA LEU A 148 -11.92 -8.70 -8.89
C LEU A 148 -12.47 -7.68 -7.89
N LEU A 149 -13.58 -6.97 -8.11
CA LEU A 149 -13.99 -5.90 -7.17
C LEU A 149 -15.49 -5.62 -7.05
N ARG A 150 -16.39 -6.55 -7.42
CA ARG A 150 -17.85 -6.26 -7.39
C ARG A 150 -18.63 -7.21 -6.49
N PRO A 151 -19.70 -6.71 -5.81
CA PRO A 151 -20.64 -7.57 -5.10
C PRO A 151 -21.14 -8.69 -6.00
N LEU A 152 -21.34 -9.89 -5.45
CA LEU A 152 -22.02 -10.98 -6.15
C LEU A 152 -23.28 -10.42 -6.81
N SER A 153 -23.40 -10.60 -8.12
CA SER A 153 -24.44 -9.98 -8.94
C SER A 153 -25.10 -11.03 -9.81
N LEU A 154 -26.35 -11.38 -9.49
CA LEU A 154 -27.11 -12.38 -10.23
C LEU A 154 -27.85 -11.71 -11.40
N ARG A 155 -27.58 -12.14 -12.64
CA ARG A 155 -28.27 -11.67 -13.85
C ARG A 155 -29.22 -12.73 -14.38
N SER A 156 -30.38 -12.34 -14.91
CA SER A 156 -31.41 -13.28 -15.39
C SER A 156 -30.95 -14.23 -16.50
N GLU A 157 -30.09 -13.74 -17.39
CA GLU A 157 -29.55 -14.53 -18.52
C GLU A 157 -28.53 -15.59 -18.07
N GLY A 158 -27.75 -15.32 -17.02
CA GLY A 158 -26.68 -16.21 -16.54
C GLY A 158 -27.16 -17.48 -15.83
N PHE A 159 -28.42 -17.51 -15.40
CA PHE A 159 -29.02 -18.64 -14.67
C PHE A 159 -30.06 -19.42 -15.50
N GLY A 160 -30.18 -19.10 -16.79
CA GLY A 160 -31.15 -19.76 -17.67
C GLY A 160 -32.60 -19.57 -17.21
N LEU A 161 -32.91 -18.43 -16.58
CA LEU A 161 -34.29 -18.09 -16.26
C LEU A 161 -35.06 -17.99 -17.58
N PRO A 162 -36.22 -18.66 -17.73
CA PRO A 162 -37.03 -18.48 -18.91
C PRO A 162 -37.38 -16.99 -19.04
N GLU A 163 -37.34 -16.45 -20.26
CA GLU A 163 -38.00 -15.18 -20.57
C GLU A 163 -39.48 -15.36 -20.24
N GLY A 164 -39.86 -15.04 -19.00
CA GLY A 164 -41.19 -15.32 -18.48
C GLY A 164 -42.22 -14.52 -19.26
N LYS A 165 -43.35 -15.16 -19.60
CA LYS A 165 -44.55 -14.41 -19.96
C LYS A 165 -44.93 -13.53 -18.76
N ALA A 166 -45.36 -12.30 -19.01
CA ALA A 166 -45.76 -11.37 -17.96
C ALA A 166 -46.75 -12.05 -16.97
N GLY A 167 -46.36 -12.16 -15.69
CA GLY A 167 -47.22 -12.69 -14.61
C GLY A 167 -46.76 -13.99 -13.93
N GLU A 168 -45.63 -14.59 -14.31
CA GLU A 168 -45.02 -15.68 -13.54
C GLU A 168 -44.21 -15.16 -12.32
N LEU A 169 -44.00 -16.00 -11.31
CA LEU A 169 -43.24 -15.67 -10.10
C LEU A 169 -42.26 -16.81 -9.80
N GLY A 170 -41.00 -16.46 -9.54
CA GLY A 170 -39.95 -17.40 -9.16
C GLY A 170 -39.60 -17.30 -7.67
N LEU A 171 -39.26 -18.44 -7.06
CA LEU A 171 -38.70 -18.47 -5.71
C LEU A 171 -37.21 -18.82 -5.77
N LEU A 172 -36.36 -17.89 -5.33
CA LEU A 172 -34.92 -18.12 -5.18
C LEU A 172 -34.63 -18.40 -3.71
N ILE A 173 -34.02 -19.55 -3.42
CA ILE A 173 -33.63 -19.90 -2.05
C ILE A 173 -32.11 -19.78 -1.97
N PHE A 174 -31.66 -18.75 -1.27
CA PHE A 174 -30.26 -18.59 -0.93
C PHE A 174 -29.99 -19.34 0.36
N ARG A 175 -29.01 -20.24 0.30
CA ARG A 175 -28.43 -20.83 1.51
C ARG A 175 -27.00 -20.40 1.58
N MET A 176 -26.69 -19.74 2.68
CA MET A 176 -25.42 -19.07 2.88
C MET A 176 -24.97 -19.28 4.32
N GLN A 177 -23.69 -19.57 4.50
CA GLN A 177 -23.00 -19.51 5.77
C GLN A 177 -22.50 -18.07 5.96
N ALA A 178 -22.86 -17.41 7.05
CA ALA A 178 -22.38 -16.06 7.32
C ALA A 178 -20.84 -16.04 7.41
N PRO A 179 -20.15 -14.99 6.91
CA PRO A 179 -18.75 -14.77 7.27
C PRO A 179 -18.58 -14.75 8.79
N LEU A 180 -17.49 -15.32 9.30
CA LEU A 180 -17.28 -15.55 10.73
C LEU A 180 -17.28 -14.27 11.57
N ASP A 181 -16.87 -13.15 10.97
CA ASP A 181 -16.73 -11.81 11.56
C ASP A 181 -17.89 -10.87 11.18
N ALA A 182 -18.87 -11.35 10.41
CA ALA A 182 -20.02 -10.54 10.07
C ALA A 182 -20.85 -10.25 11.33
N GLU A 183 -21.22 -9.00 11.51
CA GLU A 183 -22.23 -8.55 12.48
C GLU A 183 -23.61 -8.52 11.81
N SER A 184 -23.65 -8.05 10.56
CA SER A 184 -24.85 -8.06 9.73
C SER A 184 -24.55 -8.37 8.27
N ILE A 185 -25.56 -8.87 7.57
CA ILE A 185 -25.56 -9.13 6.13
C ILE A 185 -26.60 -8.21 5.50
N ARG A 186 -26.15 -7.41 4.52
CA ARG A 186 -26.99 -6.56 3.69
C ARG A 186 -27.33 -7.23 2.36
N LEU A 187 -28.61 -7.30 2.05
CA LEU A 187 -29.12 -7.66 0.72
C LEU A 187 -29.62 -6.40 0.01
N SER A 188 -29.25 -6.21 -1.26
CA SER A 188 -29.68 -5.06 -2.06
C SER A 188 -30.17 -5.46 -3.45
N SER A 189 -31.35 -4.99 -3.89
CA SER A 189 -31.88 -5.24 -5.24
C SER A 189 -32.94 -4.21 -5.63
N THR A 190 -33.19 -3.99 -6.93
CA THR A 190 -34.28 -3.10 -7.41
C THR A 190 -35.63 -3.81 -7.55
N ASN A 191 -35.68 -5.14 -7.73
CA ASN A 191 -36.91 -5.89 -8.11
C ASN A 191 -37.16 -7.18 -7.29
N VAL A 192 -36.75 -7.24 -6.01
CA VAL A 192 -36.86 -8.44 -5.15
C VAL A 192 -37.63 -8.14 -3.86
N PHE A 193 -38.49 -9.07 -3.45
CA PHE A 193 -39.27 -8.96 -2.20
C PHE A 193 -38.91 -10.13 -1.28
N LEU A 194 -38.46 -9.82 -0.05
CA LEU A 194 -38.25 -10.84 0.98
C LEU A 194 -39.56 -11.13 1.71
N VAL A 195 -39.89 -12.41 1.90
CA VAL A 195 -40.96 -12.84 2.81
C VAL A 195 -40.29 -13.70 3.88
N ALA A 196 -40.07 -13.12 5.07
CA ALA A 196 -39.51 -13.87 6.19
C ALA A 196 -40.58 -14.83 6.77
N PRO A 197 -40.27 -16.12 7.01
CA PRO A 197 -41.28 -17.08 7.47
C PRO A 197 -41.79 -16.83 8.90
N ASN A 198 -41.04 -16.12 9.75
CA ASN A 198 -41.40 -15.87 11.14
C ASN A 198 -40.56 -14.72 11.74
N SER A 199 -41.10 -13.51 11.76
CA SER A 199 -40.74 -12.51 12.78
C SER A 199 -41.73 -11.35 12.75
N SER A 200 -42.60 -11.29 13.76
CA SER A 200 -43.44 -10.14 14.09
C SER A 200 -42.64 -8.91 14.60
N ARG A 201 -41.31 -8.88 14.41
CA ARG A 201 -40.41 -7.79 14.84
C ARG A 201 -39.14 -7.75 13.99
N GLN A 202 -39.19 -7.10 12.82
CA GLN A 202 -38.13 -6.29 12.21
C GLN A 202 -38.67 -5.76 10.87
N GLY A 203 -38.50 -4.45 10.65
CA GLY A 203 -39.33 -3.62 9.76
C GLY A 203 -39.23 -3.88 8.25
N PRO A 204 -40.02 -3.13 7.44
CA PRO A 204 -40.03 -3.25 5.98
C PRO A 204 -38.68 -2.84 5.38
N ALA A 205 -38.36 -3.41 4.21
CA ALA A 205 -37.27 -2.96 3.35
C ALA A 205 -37.18 -1.44 3.31
N VAL A 206 -35.99 -0.86 3.49
CA VAL A 206 -35.82 0.58 3.26
C VAL A 206 -35.56 0.77 1.78
N LEU A 207 -36.49 1.44 1.07
CA LEU A 207 -36.22 1.90 -0.28
C LEU A 207 -35.18 3.01 -0.21
N ASN A 208 -33.97 2.73 -0.69
CA ASN A 208 -32.95 3.75 -0.85
C ASN A 208 -33.31 4.61 -2.05
N LEU A 209 -33.83 5.81 -1.80
CA LEU A 209 -34.30 6.73 -2.84
C LEU A 209 -33.17 7.22 -3.76
N ALA A 210 -31.91 7.18 -3.31
CA ALA A 210 -30.77 7.59 -4.12
C ALA A 210 -30.33 6.52 -5.12
N SER A 211 -30.45 5.24 -4.75
CA SER A 211 -30.05 4.11 -5.61
C SER A 211 -31.21 3.39 -6.30
N GLY A 212 -32.46 3.67 -5.88
CA GLY A 212 -33.65 2.97 -6.36
C GLY A 212 -33.74 1.51 -5.90
N ARG A 213 -32.92 1.09 -4.91
CA ARG A 213 -32.82 -0.30 -4.44
C ARG A 213 -33.47 -0.47 -3.08
N TYR A 214 -34.08 -1.64 -2.87
CA TYR A 214 -34.50 -2.14 -1.57
C TYR A 214 -33.29 -2.73 -0.84
N GLU A 215 -33.04 -2.27 0.39
CA GLU A 215 -31.97 -2.77 1.26
C GLU A 215 -32.52 -3.45 2.50
N PHE A 216 -31.88 -4.56 2.90
CA PHE A 216 -32.25 -5.37 4.06
C PHE A 216 -31.00 -5.75 4.86
N ASP A 217 -30.95 -5.39 6.14
CA ASP A 217 -29.90 -5.84 7.06
C ASP A 217 -30.41 -7.01 7.90
N VAL A 218 -29.62 -8.07 8.01
CA VAL A 218 -29.94 -9.23 8.86
C VAL A 218 -28.76 -9.55 9.77
N ALA A 219 -29.02 -9.80 11.05
CA ALA A 219 -27.97 -10.12 12.02
C ALA A 219 -27.28 -11.44 11.67
N ALA A 220 -25.96 -11.47 11.68
CA ALA A 220 -25.14 -12.60 11.22
C ALA A 220 -25.06 -13.78 12.21
N ARG A 221 -25.56 -13.62 13.45
CA ARG A 221 -25.51 -14.63 14.54
C ARG A 221 -26.28 -15.94 14.28
N ASP A 222 -26.95 -16.07 13.14
CA ASP A 222 -27.57 -17.31 12.68
C ASP A 222 -26.61 -18.01 11.70
N ILE A 223 -25.79 -18.96 12.18
CA ILE A 223 -24.71 -19.65 11.43
C ILE A 223 -25.21 -20.38 10.15
N ARG A 224 -26.53 -20.56 10.00
CA ARG A 224 -27.18 -20.98 8.77
C ARG A 224 -28.31 -20.02 8.43
N PHE A 225 -28.13 -19.24 7.37
CA PHE A 225 -29.18 -18.40 6.81
C PHE A 225 -30.05 -19.23 5.86
N ASP A 226 -31.13 -19.81 6.37
CA ASP A 226 -32.20 -20.39 5.56
C ASP A 226 -33.27 -19.32 5.30
N ARG A 227 -33.04 -18.44 4.32
CA ARG A 227 -34.02 -17.40 3.95
C ARG A 227 -34.51 -17.60 2.52
N GLU A 228 -35.82 -17.74 2.39
CA GLU A 228 -36.52 -17.77 1.12
C GLU A 228 -36.64 -16.34 0.57
N VAL A 229 -36.20 -16.13 -0.68
CA VAL A 229 -36.20 -14.82 -1.34
C VAL A 229 -37.07 -14.89 -2.59
N TYR A 230 -38.17 -14.15 -2.59
CA TYR A 230 -39.13 -14.19 -3.69
C TYR A 230 -38.73 -13.16 -4.75
N VAL A 231 -38.58 -13.61 -5.99
CA VAL A 231 -38.17 -12.75 -7.11
C VAL A 231 -39.29 -12.70 -8.15
N SER A 232 -39.75 -11.48 -8.43
CA SER A 232 -40.78 -11.26 -9.44
C SER A 232 -40.16 -11.33 -10.84
N SER A 233 -40.76 -12.09 -11.75
CA SER A 233 -40.33 -12.12 -13.16
C SER A 233 -40.96 -10.99 -14.00
N VAL A 234 -41.55 -9.98 -13.36
CA VAL A 234 -42.10 -8.82 -14.06
C VAL A 234 -40.97 -7.82 -14.34
N GLY A 235 -40.39 -7.93 -15.55
CA GLY A 235 -39.31 -7.05 -16.03
C GLY A 235 -37.91 -7.63 -15.86
N HIS A 236 -36.88 -6.87 -16.26
CA HIS A 236 -35.49 -7.27 -16.09
C HIS A 236 -35.14 -7.37 -14.59
N ILE A 237 -34.63 -8.52 -14.17
CA ILE A 237 -34.13 -8.72 -12.81
C ILE A 237 -32.76 -8.05 -12.74
N ALA A 238 -32.67 -6.93 -12.03
CA ALA A 238 -31.38 -6.30 -11.75
C ALA A 238 -30.58 -7.13 -10.71
N PRO A 239 -29.25 -6.93 -10.64
CA PRO A 239 -28.40 -7.68 -9.72
C PRO A 239 -28.90 -7.67 -8.27
N ILE A 240 -28.99 -8.86 -7.67
CA ILE A 240 -29.07 -9.01 -6.22
C ILE A 240 -27.65 -8.99 -5.69
N SER A 241 -27.37 -8.09 -4.75
CA SER A 241 -26.05 -7.94 -4.12
C SER A 241 -26.09 -8.36 -2.67
N PHE A 242 -25.10 -9.15 -2.26
CA PHE A 242 -24.88 -9.58 -0.89
C PHE A 242 -23.63 -8.91 -0.35
N SER A 243 -23.79 -8.21 0.77
CA SER A 243 -22.70 -7.55 1.48
C SER A 243 -22.78 -7.84 2.97
N TYR A 244 -21.72 -7.62 3.72
CA TYR A 244 -21.72 -7.76 5.17
C TYR A 244 -20.99 -6.60 5.83
N ARG A 245 -21.31 -6.34 7.10
CA ARG A 245 -20.63 -5.37 7.95
C ARG A 245 -19.93 -6.10 9.10
N VAL A 246 -18.68 -5.74 9.34
CA VAL A 246 -17.88 -6.18 10.49
C VAL A 246 -17.99 -5.13 11.59
N SER A 247 -17.90 -5.54 12.85
CA SER A 247 -18.00 -4.62 13.97
C SER A 247 -16.89 -3.54 13.92
N GLY A 248 -17.28 -2.28 14.09
CA GLY A 248 -16.37 -1.12 13.99
C GLY A 248 -16.01 -0.69 12.57
N ALA A 249 -16.44 -1.41 11.52
CA ALA A 249 -16.21 -1.00 10.13
C ALA A 249 -17.29 -0.02 9.64
N ASN A 250 -16.86 1.10 9.07
CA ASN A 250 -17.73 2.12 8.48
C ASN A 250 -18.14 1.83 7.02
N TYR A 251 -17.74 0.68 6.47
CA TYR A 251 -18.00 0.28 5.09
C TYR A 251 -18.57 -1.14 5.00
N LEU A 252 -19.22 -1.46 3.88
CA LEU A 252 -19.76 -2.79 3.58
C LEU A 252 -18.76 -3.59 2.75
N GLN A 253 -18.60 -4.86 3.08
CA GLN A 253 -17.76 -5.81 2.35
C GLN A 253 -18.60 -6.76 1.50
N SER A 254 -18.06 -7.31 0.42
CA SER A 254 -18.78 -8.30 -0.40
C SER A 254 -18.77 -9.66 0.30
N VAL A 255 -19.91 -10.36 0.33
CA VAL A 255 -19.91 -11.75 0.82
C VAL A 255 -19.17 -12.63 -0.19
N PRO A 256 -18.19 -13.44 0.24
CA PRO A 256 -17.48 -14.35 -0.65
C PRO A 256 -18.39 -15.45 -1.23
N ARG A 257 -18.04 -15.97 -2.41
CA ARG A 257 -18.87 -16.97 -3.12
C ARG A 257 -18.92 -18.31 -2.39
N GLU A 258 -17.82 -18.67 -1.75
CA GLU A 258 -17.61 -19.92 -1.02
C GLU A 258 -18.56 -20.06 0.18
N ASN A 259 -19.18 -18.97 0.61
CA ASN A 259 -20.20 -18.95 1.65
C ASN A 259 -21.57 -19.47 1.18
N PHE A 260 -21.81 -19.58 -0.13
CA PHE A 260 -23.07 -20.08 -0.69
C PHE A 260 -22.94 -21.57 -1.05
N ARG A 261 -23.44 -22.51 -0.22
CA ARG A 261 -23.22 -23.96 -0.41
C ARG A 261 -24.51 -24.79 -0.30
N PRO A 262 -24.61 -25.95 -0.99
CA PRO A 262 -25.68 -26.91 -0.80
C PRO A 262 -25.67 -27.58 0.58
N ASP A 263 -26.85 -28.00 1.03
CA ASP A 263 -27.11 -28.54 2.39
C ASP A 263 -26.36 -29.81 2.74
N TRP A 264 -26.13 -30.63 1.74
CA TRP A 264 -25.48 -31.93 1.86
C TRP A 264 -23.95 -31.79 1.89
N VAL A 265 -23.41 -30.59 1.65
CA VAL A 265 -21.98 -30.30 1.75
C VAL A 265 -21.64 -30.01 3.20
N THR A 266 -20.95 -30.95 3.84
CA THR A 266 -20.39 -30.75 5.17
C THR A 266 -19.16 -29.86 5.03
N SER A 267 -19.20 -28.65 5.58
CA SER A 267 -17.98 -27.87 5.78
C SER A 267 -17.11 -28.66 6.77
N GLN A 268 -16.04 -29.30 6.33
CA GLN A 268 -14.92 -29.50 7.24
C GLN A 268 -14.58 -28.11 7.77
N ALA A 269 -14.69 -27.92 9.07
CA ALA A 269 -14.13 -26.75 9.72
C ALA A 269 -12.62 -26.86 9.59
N VAL A 270 -12.09 -26.49 8.43
CA VAL A 270 -10.77 -25.89 8.41
C VAL A 270 -11.04 -24.55 9.08
N SER A 271 -10.76 -24.45 10.38
CA SER A 271 -10.58 -23.14 10.99
C SER A 271 -9.51 -22.46 10.16
N PRO A 272 -9.83 -21.43 9.36
CA PRO A 272 -8.78 -20.53 8.94
C PRO A 272 -8.29 -19.94 10.27
N ALA A 273 -6.97 -19.89 10.47
CA ALA A 273 -6.47 -18.96 11.47
C ALA A 273 -7.14 -17.61 11.16
N PRO A 274 -7.79 -16.96 12.15
CA PRO A 274 -8.42 -15.66 11.89
C PRO A 274 -7.37 -14.77 11.20
N PRO A 275 -7.75 -13.99 10.17
CA PRO A 275 -6.83 -13.00 9.64
C PRO A 275 -6.37 -12.19 10.85
N PRO A 276 -5.05 -12.14 11.14
CA PRO A 276 -4.61 -11.47 12.35
C PRO A 276 -5.11 -10.03 12.25
N GLU A 277 -5.86 -9.64 13.29
CA GLU A 277 -6.22 -8.25 13.55
C GLU A 277 -5.00 -7.37 13.34
N THR A 278 -5.24 -6.14 12.90
CA THR A 278 -4.26 -5.09 12.58
C THR A 278 -3.34 -4.66 13.74
N THR A 279 -3.28 -5.43 14.83
CA THR A 279 -2.14 -5.44 15.74
C THR A 279 -1.21 -6.56 15.31
N ARG A 280 -0.10 -6.27 14.61
CA ARG A 280 0.87 -7.30 14.21
C ARG A 280 1.68 -7.72 15.46
N PRO A 281 1.32 -8.79 16.19
CA PRO A 281 1.96 -9.08 17.48
C PRO A 281 3.41 -9.52 17.23
N ALA A 282 3.69 -10.05 16.04
CA ALA A 282 5.02 -10.41 15.56
C ALA A 282 5.98 -9.22 15.43
N LEU A 283 5.48 -7.97 15.33
CA LEU A 283 6.32 -6.76 15.20
C LEU A 283 6.42 -5.95 16.50
N VAL A 284 5.57 -6.25 17.50
CA VAL A 284 5.56 -5.53 18.77
C VAL A 284 6.93 -5.64 19.45
N GLY A 285 7.51 -4.48 19.78
CA GLY A 285 8.82 -4.37 20.41
C GLY A 285 10.02 -4.57 19.47
N GLY A 286 9.81 -4.67 18.15
CA GLY A 286 10.91 -4.66 17.19
C GLY A 286 11.41 -3.24 16.92
N ASP A 287 12.71 -3.09 16.78
CA ASP A 287 13.39 -1.83 16.47
C ASP A 287 13.53 -1.68 14.95
N TRP A 288 12.88 -0.64 14.40
CA TRP A 288 12.90 -0.35 12.98
C TRP A 288 14.30 -0.02 12.45
N LEU A 289 15.13 0.70 13.22
CA LEU A 289 16.47 1.12 12.82
C LEU A 289 17.44 -0.06 12.86
N ALA A 290 17.37 -0.89 13.91
CA ALA A 290 18.15 -2.13 13.97
C ALA A 290 17.79 -3.08 12.81
N GLY A 291 16.52 -3.10 12.40
CA GLY A 291 16.07 -3.82 11.21
C GLY A 291 16.64 -3.29 9.91
N LYS A 292 16.69 -1.96 9.75
CA LYS A 292 17.35 -1.30 8.60
C LYS A 292 18.82 -1.68 8.53
N ASP A 293 19.53 -1.61 9.66
CA ASP A 293 20.96 -1.94 9.73
C ASP A 293 21.23 -3.41 9.35
N LEU A 294 20.34 -4.33 9.75
CA LEU A 294 20.43 -5.71 9.31
C LEU A 294 20.23 -5.85 7.79
N PHE A 295 19.27 -5.14 7.21
CA PHE A 295 18.96 -5.18 5.78
C PHE A 295 20.09 -4.62 4.91
N PHE A 296 20.64 -3.46 5.28
CA PHE A 296 21.69 -2.77 4.53
C PHE A 296 23.11 -3.19 4.91
N GLY A 297 23.29 -3.81 6.07
CA GLY A 297 24.59 -4.20 6.59
C GLY A 297 25.16 -5.45 5.92
N ASP A 298 26.48 -5.61 6.06
CA ASP A 298 27.25 -6.73 5.52
C ASP A 298 26.83 -8.11 6.05
N ARG A 299 26.04 -8.13 7.12
CA ARG A 299 25.60 -9.37 7.76
C ARG A 299 24.57 -10.13 6.93
N LEU A 300 23.59 -9.42 6.35
CA LEU A 300 22.55 -10.04 5.52
C LEU A 300 22.66 -9.67 4.05
N LYS A 301 23.21 -8.49 3.72
CA LYS A 301 23.38 -7.99 2.35
C LYS A 301 22.10 -8.05 1.51
N CYS A 302 20.94 -7.93 2.15
CA CYS A 302 19.65 -7.92 1.46
C CYS A 302 19.58 -6.78 0.44
N SER A 303 20.16 -5.63 0.80
CA SER A 303 20.27 -4.44 -0.05
C SER A 303 21.11 -4.63 -1.32
N THR A 304 21.98 -5.65 -1.40
CA THR A 304 22.76 -5.94 -2.62
C THR A 304 21.83 -6.33 -3.77
N CYS A 305 20.79 -7.11 -3.47
CA CYS A 305 19.85 -7.57 -4.47
C CYS A 305 18.57 -6.74 -4.48
N HIS A 306 18.07 -6.35 -3.31
CA HIS A 306 16.74 -5.77 -3.17
C HIS A 306 16.79 -4.27 -2.96
N ARG A 307 15.82 -3.59 -3.58
CA ARG A 307 15.50 -2.20 -3.32
C ARG A 307 14.42 -2.09 -2.27
N VAL A 308 14.51 -1.12 -1.37
CA VAL A 308 13.43 -0.75 -0.45
C VAL A 308 13.43 0.76 -0.29
N ARG A 309 12.28 1.40 -0.49
CA ARG A 309 12.10 2.86 -0.44
C ARG A 309 13.16 3.60 -1.27
N SER A 310 13.42 3.08 -2.47
CA SER A 310 14.39 3.58 -3.45
C SER A 310 15.89 3.40 -3.12
N GLU A 311 16.23 2.66 -2.06
CA GLU A 311 17.61 2.32 -1.70
C GLU A 311 17.90 0.83 -1.91
N GLY A 312 19.07 0.49 -2.47
CA GLY A 312 19.51 -0.90 -2.70
C GLY A 312 19.59 -1.29 -4.18
N GLY A 313 19.81 -2.58 -4.44
CA GLY A 313 20.00 -3.15 -5.77
C GLY A 313 18.70 -3.44 -6.51
N THR A 314 18.80 -3.70 -7.81
CA THR A 314 17.67 -3.99 -8.71
C THR A 314 17.67 -5.42 -9.24
N VAL A 315 18.55 -6.27 -8.70
CA VAL A 315 18.70 -7.68 -9.09
C VAL A 315 17.45 -8.46 -8.67
N GLY A 316 17.02 -8.30 -7.42
CA GLY A 316 15.79 -8.83 -6.86
C GLY A 316 14.62 -7.84 -6.89
N PRO A 317 13.42 -8.26 -6.46
CA PRO A 317 12.23 -7.40 -6.42
C PRO A 317 12.37 -6.22 -5.48
N ASP A 318 11.70 -5.13 -5.84
CA ASP A 318 11.49 -3.97 -4.98
C ASP A 318 10.55 -4.33 -3.82
N LEU A 319 11.06 -4.17 -2.61
CA LEU A 319 10.40 -4.53 -1.36
C LEU A 319 9.61 -3.37 -0.73
N SER A 320 9.50 -2.22 -1.42
CA SER A 320 8.78 -1.06 -0.90
C SER A 320 7.28 -1.31 -0.64
N ASN A 321 6.70 -2.33 -1.29
CA ASN A 321 5.29 -2.71 -1.11
C ASN A 321 5.07 -3.76 -0.01
N LEU A 322 6.13 -4.20 0.67
CA LEU A 322 6.03 -5.16 1.77
C LEU A 322 5.18 -4.70 2.96
N PRO A 323 5.02 -3.39 3.27
CA PRO A 323 4.15 -2.96 4.36
C PRO A 323 2.69 -3.43 4.29
N HIS A 324 2.23 -3.98 3.17
CA HIS A 324 0.89 -4.57 3.04
C HIS A 324 0.85 -6.09 3.18
N ARG A 325 2.01 -6.76 3.33
CA ARG A 325 2.11 -8.23 3.45
C ARG A 325 2.07 -8.69 4.91
N ASP A 326 1.72 -9.97 5.09
CA ASP A 326 1.75 -10.60 6.40
C ASP A 326 3.18 -11.02 6.80
N ALA A 327 3.52 -10.83 8.08
CA ALA A 327 4.87 -11.06 8.58
C ALA A 327 5.32 -12.52 8.49
N ALA A 328 4.38 -13.47 8.64
CA ALA A 328 4.68 -14.89 8.52
C ALA A 328 5.07 -15.28 7.10
N SER A 329 4.40 -14.72 6.09
CA SER A 329 4.72 -14.93 4.67
C SER A 329 6.05 -14.33 4.28
N VAL A 330 6.33 -13.08 4.68
CA VAL A 330 7.65 -12.48 4.44
C VAL A 330 8.76 -13.29 5.13
N LEU A 331 8.53 -13.75 6.36
CA LEU A 331 9.51 -14.59 7.05
C LEU A 331 9.72 -15.95 6.37
N ARG A 332 8.68 -16.56 5.81
CA ARG A 332 8.79 -17.79 5.01
C ARG A 332 9.60 -17.53 3.75
N ASP A 333 9.30 -16.47 3.01
CA ASP A 333 10.02 -16.11 1.79
C ASP A 333 11.52 -15.91 2.05
N ILE A 334 11.90 -15.38 3.22
CA ILE A 334 13.31 -15.22 3.61
C ILE A 334 13.96 -16.56 4.01
N LYS A 335 13.23 -17.44 4.69
CA LYS A 335 13.75 -18.73 5.17
C LYS A 335 13.86 -19.77 4.05
N GLU A 336 12.90 -19.76 3.14
CA GLU A 336 12.68 -20.77 2.11
C GLU A 336 12.50 -20.09 0.73
N PRO A 337 13.51 -19.34 0.24
CA PRO A 337 13.39 -18.54 -0.97
C PRO A 337 13.10 -19.34 -2.25
N SER A 338 13.37 -20.64 -2.26
CA SER A 338 13.08 -21.55 -3.37
C SER A 338 11.68 -22.19 -3.29
N ALA A 339 10.92 -21.97 -2.21
CA ALA A 339 9.60 -22.56 -2.03
C ALA A 339 8.58 -22.00 -3.03
N THR A 340 8.61 -20.68 -3.23
CA THR A 340 7.83 -19.96 -4.23
C THR A 340 8.72 -18.88 -4.85
N ILE A 341 9.00 -18.98 -6.15
CA ILE A 341 9.81 -17.99 -6.89
C ILE A 341 8.86 -17.12 -7.71
N ASN A 342 8.98 -15.80 -7.58
CA ASN A 342 8.22 -14.87 -8.41
C ASN A 342 8.59 -15.12 -9.90
N PRO A 343 7.61 -15.33 -10.80
CA PRO A 343 7.86 -15.57 -12.22
C PRO A 343 8.76 -14.54 -12.91
N ASP A 344 8.74 -13.28 -12.47
CA ASP A 344 9.57 -12.21 -13.01
C ASP A 344 11.05 -12.30 -12.59
N TYR A 345 11.34 -13.15 -11.60
CA TYR A 345 12.66 -13.34 -10.98
C TYR A 345 13.05 -14.82 -11.00
N VAL A 346 12.73 -15.52 -12.09
CA VAL A 346 13.23 -16.88 -12.34
C VAL A 346 14.62 -16.80 -12.95
N ALA A 347 15.59 -17.36 -12.25
CA ALA A 347 16.93 -17.51 -12.78
C ALA A 347 17.00 -18.66 -13.79
N PHE A 348 17.91 -18.56 -14.75
CA PHE A 348 18.19 -19.60 -15.73
C PHE A 348 19.62 -20.10 -15.58
N ASN A 349 19.79 -21.42 -15.78
CA ASN A 349 21.07 -22.06 -15.98
C ASN A 349 21.34 -22.11 -17.48
N VAL A 350 22.36 -21.37 -17.92
CA VAL A 350 22.85 -21.31 -19.30
C VAL A 350 24.09 -22.20 -19.40
N GLU A 351 23.95 -23.36 -20.02
CA GLU A 351 25.09 -24.24 -20.29
C GLU A 351 25.80 -23.79 -21.56
N LEU A 352 27.12 -23.64 -21.52
CA LEU A 352 27.91 -23.19 -22.66
C LEU A 352 28.55 -24.38 -23.39
N LYS A 353 28.63 -24.30 -24.73
CA LYS A 353 29.29 -25.31 -25.57
C LYS A 353 30.78 -25.47 -25.29
N GLY A 354 31.43 -24.42 -24.80
CA GLY A 354 32.84 -24.43 -24.37
C GLY A 354 33.06 -25.10 -23.01
N GLY A 355 32.00 -25.57 -22.34
CA GLY A 355 32.03 -25.98 -20.94
C GLY A 355 31.77 -24.81 -19.99
N GLY A 356 31.13 -25.11 -18.85
CA GLY A 356 30.72 -24.11 -17.86
C GLY A 356 29.22 -23.80 -17.90
N THR A 357 28.73 -23.27 -16.79
CA THR A 357 27.33 -22.90 -16.59
C THR A 357 27.27 -21.49 -16.01
N ILE A 358 26.48 -20.63 -16.64
CA ILE A 358 26.15 -19.31 -16.10
C ILE A 358 24.78 -19.39 -15.45
N THR A 359 24.63 -18.93 -14.22
CA THR A 359 23.35 -18.84 -13.53
C THR A 359 22.99 -17.38 -13.29
N GLY A 360 21.83 -16.94 -13.78
CA GLY A 360 21.42 -15.54 -13.68
C GLY A 360 20.02 -15.28 -14.24
N PHE A 361 19.54 -14.04 -14.09
CA PHE A 361 18.29 -13.58 -14.69
C PHE A 361 18.51 -13.22 -16.16
N VAL A 362 17.70 -13.77 -17.06
CA VAL A 362 17.72 -13.35 -18.47
C VAL A 362 16.93 -12.04 -18.59
N ARG A 363 17.64 -10.90 -18.68
CA ARG A 363 17.03 -9.55 -18.74
C ARG A 363 16.67 -9.15 -20.16
N ALA A 364 17.43 -9.62 -21.14
CA ALA A 364 17.16 -9.40 -22.55
C ALA A 364 17.62 -10.60 -23.38
N GLN A 365 16.91 -10.86 -24.46
CA GLN A 365 17.23 -11.91 -25.42
C GLN A 365 16.84 -11.43 -26.81
N ASP A 366 17.81 -11.44 -27.73
CA ASP A 366 17.60 -11.16 -29.15
C ASP A 366 18.01 -12.38 -29.98
N ALA A 367 18.07 -12.26 -31.31
CA ALA A 367 18.45 -13.37 -32.19
C ALA A 367 19.87 -13.88 -31.91
N ASP A 368 20.79 -12.97 -31.54
CA ASP A 368 22.23 -13.19 -31.55
C ASP A 368 22.81 -13.39 -30.14
N SER A 369 22.10 -12.96 -29.08
CA SER A 369 22.64 -12.94 -27.72
C SER A 369 21.60 -13.05 -26.60
N LEU A 370 22.08 -13.48 -25.42
CA LEU A 370 21.38 -13.42 -24.14
C LEU A 370 22.11 -12.40 -23.25
N SER A 371 21.36 -11.53 -22.58
CA SER A 371 21.85 -10.74 -21.45
C SER A 371 21.44 -11.45 -20.15
N VAL A 372 22.43 -11.87 -19.38
CA VAL A 372 22.26 -12.62 -18.14
C VAL A 372 22.85 -11.84 -16.98
N VAL A 373 22.03 -11.48 -16.00
CA VAL A 373 22.47 -10.78 -14.78
C VAL A 373 22.69 -11.78 -13.66
N GLY A 374 23.92 -11.89 -13.19
CA GLY A 374 24.30 -12.76 -12.08
C GLY A 374 23.81 -12.27 -10.71
N ALA A 375 24.00 -13.10 -9.69
CA ALA A 375 23.68 -12.75 -8.31
C ALA A 375 24.53 -11.59 -7.76
N ASP A 376 25.70 -11.35 -8.36
CA ASP A 376 26.59 -10.22 -8.07
C ASP A 376 26.15 -8.92 -8.77
N GLY A 377 25.07 -8.96 -9.54
CA GLY A 377 24.56 -7.83 -10.31
C GLY A 377 25.32 -7.56 -11.60
N GLN A 378 26.32 -8.37 -11.96
CA GLN A 378 27.03 -8.20 -13.22
C GLN A 378 26.21 -8.73 -14.39
N GLU A 379 26.11 -7.91 -15.42
CA GLU A 379 25.47 -8.29 -16.68
C GLU A 379 26.50 -8.93 -17.61
N MET A 380 26.23 -10.16 -18.03
CA MET A 380 27.02 -10.92 -18.98
C MET A 380 26.24 -11.07 -20.29
N LYS A 381 26.85 -10.64 -21.40
CA LYS A 381 26.31 -10.87 -22.73
C LYS A 381 26.87 -12.18 -23.29
N VAL A 382 26.00 -13.17 -23.46
CA VAL A 382 26.34 -14.52 -23.94
C VAL A 382 25.87 -14.66 -25.40
N PRO A 383 26.76 -14.92 -26.37
CA PRO A 383 26.36 -15.20 -27.74
C PRO A 383 25.46 -16.45 -27.82
N ARG A 384 24.35 -16.37 -28.54
CA ARG A 384 23.43 -17.51 -28.75
C ARG A 384 24.14 -18.72 -29.37
N SER A 385 25.15 -18.48 -30.20
CA SER A 385 25.98 -19.53 -30.82
C SER A 385 26.74 -20.37 -29.79
N GLU A 386 27.05 -19.81 -28.62
CA GLU A 386 27.80 -20.46 -27.53
C GLU A 386 26.89 -21.20 -26.55
N VAL A 387 25.58 -20.97 -26.57
CA VAL A 387 24.61 -21.62 -25.67
C VAL A 387 24.36 -23.06 -26.14
N ALA A 388 24.62 -24.02 -25.24
CA ALA A 388 24.31 -25.44 -25.42
C ALA A 388 22.90 -25.77 -24.92
N ASP A 389 22.51 -25.28 -23.74
CA ASP A 389 21.19 -25.48 -23.15
C ASP A 389 20.80 -24.28 -22.27
N LEU A 390 19.49 -24.07 -22.10
CA LEU A 390 18.92 -22.99 -21.30
C LEU A 390 17.75 -23.52 -20.49
N ARG A 391 17.90 -23.62 -19.16
CA ARG A 391 16.87 -24.18 -18.27
C ARG A 391 16.51 -23.23 -17.14
N ALA A 392 15.22 -23.11 -16.85
CA ALA A 392 14.76 -22.42 -15.65
C ALA A 392 15.28 -23.15 -14.39
N SER A 393 15.80 -22.38 -13.43
CA SER A 393 16.28 -22.89 -12.16
C SER A 393 15.09 -23.21 -11.23
N SER A 394 15.21 -24.31 -10.50
CA SER A 394 14.30 -24.65 -9.39
C SER A 394 14.73 -24.05 -8.05
N VAL A 395 15.89 -23.39 -8.03
CA VAL A 395 16.52 -22.77 -6.87
C VAL A 395 16.57 -21.26 -7.10
N SER A 396 16.16 -20.50 -6.09
CA SER A 396 16.22 -19.04 -6.11
C SER A 396 17.66 -18.54 -6.10
N LEU A 397 17.91 -17.37 -6.70
CA LEU A 397 19.18 -16.65 -6.52
C LEU A 397 19.30 -15.99 -5.14
N MET A 398 18.19 -15.86 -4.41
CA MET A 398 18.22 -15.45 -3.01
C MET A 398 18.81 -16.59 -2.15
N PRO A 399 19.90 -16.35 -1.40
CA PRO A 399 20.54 -17.39 -0.60
C PRO A 399 19.63 -17.94 0.50
N GLU A 400 19.74 -19.25 0.79
CA GLU A 400 19.15 -19.84 1.98
C GLU A 400 19.99 -19.53 3.23
N GLY A 401 19.37 -19.65 4.42
CA GLY A 401 20.10 -19.50 5.69
C GLY A 401 20.47 -18.07 6.05
N LEU A 402 19.93 -17.04 5.36
CA LEU A 402 20.21 -15.63 5.66
C LEU A 402 19.95 -15.25 7.12
N LEU A 403 18.95 -15.85 7.76
CA LEU A 403 18.61 -15.60 9.16
C LEU A 403 19.47 -16.40 10.16
N ALA A 404 20.38 -17.25 9.68
CA ALA A 404 21.22 -18.06 10.53
C ALA A 404 22.09 -17.18 11.44
N GLY A 405 22.06 -17.46 12.74
CA GLY A 405 22.81 -16.70 13.74
C GLY A 405 22.16 -15.37 14.16
N LEU A 406 21.02 -14.97 13.60
CA LEU A 406 20.22 -13.89 14.19
C LEU A 406 19.44 -14.38 15.41
N THR A 407 19.33 -13.51 16.42
CA THR A 407 18.41 -13.75 17.54
C THR A 407 16.97 -13.52 17.10
N GLY A 408 16.00 -14.05 17.86
CA GLY A 408 14.58 -13.77 17.62
C GLY A 408 14.23 -12.27 17.69
N GLY A 409 14.98 -11.48 18.47
CA GLY A 409 14.87 -10.02 18.48
C GLY A 409 15.33 -9.41 17.15
N GLN A 410 16.51 -9.78 16.66
CA GLN A 410 17.03 -9.27 15.38
C GLN A 410 16.15 -9.64 14.17
N VAL A 411 15.56 -10.85 14.17
CA VAL A 411 14.58 -11.21 13.14
C VAL A 411 13.33 -10.32 13.23
N ARG A 412 12.89 -9.99 14.44
CA ARG A 412 11.78 -9.07 14.68
C ARG A 412 12.09 -7.67 14.16
N ASP A 413 13.27 -7.15 14.46
CA ASP A 413 13.75 -5.84 14.02
C ASP A 413 13.74 -5.76 12.49
N LEU A 414 14.31 -6.77 11.81
CA LEU A 414 14.31 -6.88 10.35
C LEU A 414 12.88 -6.87 9.78
N LEU A 415 11.97 -7.64 10.36
CA LEU A 415 10.57 -7.67 9.92
C LEU A 415 9.87 -6.34 10.20
N THR A 416 10.17 -5.65 11.31
CA THR A 416 9.63 -4.32 11.61
C THR A 416 10.05 -3.33 10.53
N PHE A 417 11.33 -3.30 10.14
CA PHE A 417 11.82 -2.44 9.05
C PHE A 417 11.14 -2.69 7.70
N LEU A 418 10.98 -3.96 7.32
CA LEU A 418 10.39 -4.36 6.04
C LEU A 418 8.88 -4.10 5.98
N LEU A 419 8.20 -4.19 7.12
CA LEU A 419 6.74 -4.24 7.17
C LEU A 419 6.10 -2.97 7.70
N SER A 420 6.80 -2.08 8.40
CA SER A 420 6.22 -0.81 8.86
C SER A 420 6.87 0.39 8.18
N GLU A 421 6.10 1.48 8.08
CA GLU A 421 6.67 2.77 7.76
C GLU A 421 7.70 3.18 8.82
N PRO A 422 8.66 4.06 8.46
CA PRO A 422 9.56 4.66 9.43
C PRO A 422 8.75 5.27 10.59
N PRO A 423 9.20 5.12 11.85
CA PRO A 423 8.49 5.67 13.00
C PRO A 423 8.33 7.20 12.86
N THR A 424 7.12 7.70 13.07
CA THR A 424 6.80 9.14 13.15
C THR A 424 6.77 9.59 14.61
N ARG A 425 7.26 10.80 14.90
CA ARG A 425 7.18 11.38 16.26
C ARG A 425 5.76 11.84 16.58
N THR A 426 5.36 11.71 17.83
CA THR A 426 4.00 12.01 18.30
C THR A 426 3.83 13.47 18.73
N ARG A 427 2.58 13.92 18.85
CA ARG A 427 2.25 15.24 19.40
C ARG A 427 2.84 15.49 20.80
N HIS A 428 2.84 14.45 21.63
CA HIS A 428 3.37 14.51 22.99
C HIS A 428 4.87 14.86 23.01
N ASP A 429 5.64 14.34 22.06
CA ASP A 429 7.09 14.62 21.95
C ASP A 429 7.35 16.11 21.68
N VAL A 430 6.46 16.76 20.93
CA VAL A 430 6.54 18.20 20.62
C VAL A 430 6.12 19.06 21.80
N ASP A 431 5.00 18.72 22.44
CA ASP A 431 4.50 19.48 23.60
C ASP A 431 5.50 19.45 24.77
N ALA A 432 6.23 18.34 24.96
CA ALA A 432 7.29 18.24 25.96
C ALA A 432 8.44 19.24 25.70
N VAL A 433 8.86 19.40 24.43
CA VAL A 433 9.86 20.39 24.03
C VAL A 433 9.37 21.81 24.26
N LEU A 434 8.12 22.10 23.88
CA LEU A 434 7.51 23.42 24.05
C LEU A 434 7.28 23.78 25.52
N ALA A 435 6.95 22.82 26.39
CA ALA A 435 6.83 23.08 27.83
C ALA A 435 8.18 23.50 28.46
N GLY A 436 9.28 22.93 27.97
CA GLY A 436 10.65 23.27 28.38
C GLY A 436 11.15 24.65 27.96
N THR A 437 10.39 25.41 27.15
CA THR A 437 10.76 26.76 26.69
C THR A 437 10.23 27.88 27.60
N SER A 438 9.53 27.52 28.68
CA SER A 438 8.92 28.43 29.65
C SER A 438 9.86 29.53 30.13
N PHE A 439 9.45 30.78 29.92
CA PHE A 439 10.15 31.99 30.36
C PHE A 439 10.10 32.09 31.90
N THR A 440 11.17 31.72 32.60
CA THR A 440 11.50 32.39 33.86
C THR A 440 12.43 33.55 33.54
N PRO A 441 12.02 34.82 33.74
CA PRO A 441 12.97 35.92 33.72
C PRO A 441 13.97 35.65 34.84
N SER A 442 15.24 35.44 34.49
CA SER A 442 16.29 35.48 35.49
C SER A 442 16.25 36.87 36.12
N PRO A 443 16.21 37.03 37.46
CA PRO A 443 16.36 38.34 38.04
C PRO A 443 17.74 38.86 37.60
N ALA A 444 17.74 40.04 36.98
CA ALA A 444 18.99 40.67 36.54
C ALA A 444 19.98 40.71 37.74
N PRO A 445 21.28 40.46 37.51
CA PRO A 445 22.27 40.64 38.55
C PRO A 445 22.16 42.07 39.07
N ALA A 446 22.00 42.22 40.38
CA ALA A 446 21.89 43.52 41.02
C ALA A 446 23.17 44.32 40.77
N GLY A 447 23.10 45.28 39.83
CA GLY A 447 24.17 46.25 39.62
C GLY A 447 24.65 46.40 38.19
N VAL A 448 23.77 46.74 37.23
CA VAL A 448 24.15 47.62 36.11
C VAL A 448 22.95 48.52 35.80
N ALA A 449 23.04 49.79 36.19
CA ALA A 449 22.10 50.81 35.77
C ALA A 449 22.37 51.15 34.29
N GLY A 450 21.44 50.78 33.40
CA GLY A 450 21.53 51.10 31.97
C GLY A 450 20.41 50.48 31.16
N GLY A 451 19.26 51.17 31.11
CA GLY A 451 18.18 51.04 30.11
C GLY A 451 17.64 49.64 29.78
N SER A 452 16.52 49.22 30.39
CA SER A 452 15.69 48.13 29.84
C SER A 452 15.18 48.49 28.43
N PRO A 453 15.35 47.63 27.42
CA PRO A 453 14.55 47.74 26.20
C PRO A 453 13.09 47.52 26.59
N SER A 454 12.25 48.53 26.39
CA SER A 454 10.82 48.47 26.71
C SER A 454 10.13 47.28 26.03
N ASP A 455 9.11 46.70 26.69
CA ASP A 455 8.20 45.66 26.14
C ASP A 455 7.65 46.02 24.75
N ASN A 456 7.61 47.31 24.42
CA ASN A 456 7.24 47.83 23.10
C ASN A 456 8.20 47.41 21.97
N HIS A 457 9.47 47.10 22.24
CA HIS A 457 10.42 46.65 21.22
C HIS A 457 10.20 45.17 20.88
N ARG A 458 9.92 44.32 21.89
CA ARG A 458 9.60 42.91 21.69
C ARG A 458 8.26 42.74 20.96
N SER A 459 7.22 43.48 21.35
CA SER A 459 5.92 43.44 20.68
C SER A 459 5.97 43.94 19.23
N ARG A 460 6.85 44.89 18.92
CA ARG A 460 7.12 45.36 17.54
C ARG A 460 7.83 44.31 16.68
N ILE A 461 8.76 43.53 17.24
CA ILE A 461 9.45 42.46 16.50
C ILE A 461 8.50 41.28 16.22
N THR A 462 7.70 40.87 17.20
CA THR A 462 6.75 39.74 17.04
C THR A 462 5.63 40.05 16.04
N ASN A 463 5.21 41.31 15.93
CA ASN A 463 4.13 41.73 15.02
C ASN A 463 4.63 42.26 13.66
N HIS A 464 5.94 42.29 13.40
CA HIS A 464 6.45 42.67 12.09
C HIS A 464 6.09 41.58 11.07
N PRO A 465 5.47 41.93 9.92
CA PRO A 465 5.22 40.97 8.84
C PRO A 465 6.52 40.39 8.30
N VAL A 466 6.62 39.07 8.11
CA VAL A 466 7.80 38.42 7.53
C VAL A 466 7.47 37.92 6.12
N ARG A 467 8.30 38.29 5.15
CA ARG A 467 8.22 37.84 3.76
C ARG A 467 9.22 36.73 3.49
N ILE A 468 8.70 35.54 3.23
CA ILE A 468 9.46 34.32 2.99
C ILE A 468 9.38 33.99 1.50
N VAL A 469 10.51 33.69 0.87
CA VAL A 469 10.54 33.10 -0.47
C VAL A 469 11.03 31.67 -0.38
N LEU A 470 10.20 30.70 -0.76
CA LEU A 470 10.58 29.30 -0.85
C LEU A 470 11.16 29.03 -2.23
N VAL A 471 12.41 28.56 -2.29
CA VAL A 471 13.13 28.28 -3.53
C VAL A 471 13.27 26.78 -3.70
N ALA A 472 12.62 26.24 -4.74
CA ALA A 472 12.59 24.81 -5.05
C ALA A 472 13.07 24.52 -6.47
N SER A 473 13.25 23.23 -6.78
CA SER A 473 13.56 22.76 -8.14
C SER A 473 12.82 21.46 -8.47
N LYS A 474 13.14 20.85 -9.62
CA LYS A 474 12.62 19.52 -9.95
C LYS A 474 13.17 18.49 -8.96
N GLN A 475 12.35 17.51 -8.60
CA GLN A 475 12.83 16.34 -7.88
C GLN A 475 13.92 15.64 -8.70
N ASP A 476 14.99 15.23 -8.04
CA ASP A 476 16.19 14.63 -8.64
C ASP A 476 16.48 13.21 -8.09
N HIS A 477 15.72 12.75 -7.09
CA HIS A 477 15.84 11.40 -6.49
C HIS A 477 14.52 10.61 -6.56
N GLY A 478 14.50 9.40 -5.97
CA GLY A 478 13.33 8.52 -5.95
C GLY A 478 12.16 9.05 -5.11
N PRO A 479 10.98 8.40 -5.14
CA PRO A 479 9.81 8.83 -4.38
C PRO A 479 10.12 9.13 -2.91
N GLY A 480 9.69 10.31 -2.43
CA GLY A 480 9.93 10.77 -1.06
C GLY A 480 11.36 11.22 -0.76
N GLN A 481 12.27 11.23 -1.73
CA GLN A 481 13.63 11.75 -1.62
C GLN A 481 13.76 13.02 -2.47
N HIS A 482 14.38 14.07 -1.91
CA HIS A 482 14.59 15.35 -2.59
C HIS A 482 13.32 15.89 -3.29
N ASP A 483 12.17 15.66 -2.66
CA ASP A 483 10.88 16.06 -3.23
C ASP A 483 10.63 17.55 -2.99
N TYR A 484 11.46 18.39 -3.61
CA TYR A 484 11.39 19.85 -3.50
C TYR A 484 10.02 20.40 -3.92
N PRO A 485 9.36 19.90 -4.99
CA PRO A 485 8.02 20.34 -5.35
C PRO A 485 6.98 20.03 -4.27
N ALA A 486 6.96 18.80 -3.72
CA ALA A 486 6.02 18.46 -2.65
C ALA A 486 6.33 19.21 -1.36
N TRP A 487 7.59 19.50 -1.06
CA TRP A 487 7.96 20.38 0.04
C TRP A 487 7.37 21.78 -0.13
N GLN A 488 7.62 22.44 -1.27
CA GLN A 488 7.13 23.80 -1.54
C GLN A 488 5.60 23.86 -1.52
N GLN A 489 4.92 22.91 -2.17
CA GLN A 489 3.45 22.82 -2.20
C GLN A 489 2.83 22.65 -0.80
N ARG A 490 3.51 21.96 0.11
CA ARG A 490 3.03 21.77 1.49
C ARG A 490 3.38 22.94 2.39
N TRP A 491 4.62 23.43 2.30
CA TRP A 491 5.12 24.49 3.18
C TRP A 491 4.57 25.87 2.82
N HIS A 492 4.26 26.16 1.55
CA HIS A 492 3.68 27.44 1.15
C HIS A 492 2.37 27.76 1.89
N PRO A 493 1.29 26.97 1.75
CA PRO A 493 0.02 27.29 2.39
C PRO A 493 0.10 27.17 3.91
N TRP A 494 0.94 26.26 4.42
CA TRP A 494 1.17 26.08 5.85
C TRP A 494 1.85 27.32 6.45
N LEU A 495 3.03 27.72 5.97
CA LEU A 495 3.72 28.93 6.46
C LEU A 495 2.87 30.19 6.24
N GLY A 496 2.16 30.28 5.11
CA GLY A 496 1.26 31.40 4.81
C GLY A 496 0.07 31.51 5.77
N GLY A 497 -0.27 30.44 6.48
CA GLY A 497 -1.27 30.45 7.55
C GLY A 497 -0.78 31.03 8.88
N ALA A 498 0.53 31.22 9.04
CA ALA A 498 1.08 31.78 10.28
C ALA A 498 0.81 33.29 10.38
N PRO A 499 0.47 33.83 11.58
CA PRO A 499 0.19 35.25 11.74
C PRO A 499 1.34 36.16 11.30
N GLY A 500 1.05 37.12 10.43
CA GLY A 500 2.03 38.08 9.94
C GLY A 500 3.07 37.47 9.00
N VAL A 501 2.76 36.37 8.30
CA VAL A 501 3.66 35.77 7.32
C VAL A 501 3.10 35.89 5.91
N THR A 502 3.95 36.21 4.95
CA THR A 502 3.65 36.16 3.52
C THR A 502 4.67 35.25 2.86
N VAL A 503 4.19 34.34 2.02
CA VAL A 503 5.04 33.36 1.33
C VAL A 503 4.93 33.56 -0.17
N GLU A 504 6.06 33.57 -0.85
CA GLU A 504 6.17 33.54 -2.30
C GLU A 504 6.99 32.32 -2.73
N ASP A 505 6.70 31.80 -3.93
CA ASP A 505 7.46 30.69 -4.50
C ASP A 505 8.45 31.21 -5.55
N ALA A 506 9.66 30.66 -5.52
CA ALA A 506 10.64 30.81 -6.58
C ALA A 506 11.00 29.42 -7.13
N TRP A 507 11.15 29.33 -8.45
CA TRP A 507 11.53 28.11 -9.14
C TRP A 507 12.96 28.25 -9.67
N LEU A 508 13.85 27.35 -9.25
CA LEU A 508 15.29 27.32 -9.50
C LEU A 508 16.09 28.50 -8.90
N TRP A 509 15.58 29.72 -8.99
CA TRP A 509 16.27 30.90 -8.48
C TRP A 509 15.30 32.08 -8.24
N PRO A 510 15.50 32.91 -7.20
CA PRO A 510 14.65 34.07 -6.97
C PRO A 510 14.79 35.16 -8.05
N THR A 511 13.69 35.83 -8.34
CA THR A 511 13.68 37.01 -9.22
C THR A 511 14.32 38.23 -8.53
N PRO A 512 14.75 39.26 -9.28
CA PRO A 512 15.23 40.51 -8.68
C PRO A 512 14.22 41.17 -7.72
N GLY A 513 12.92 41.10 -8.05
CA GLY A 513 11.85 41.60 -7.18
C GLY A 513 11.78 40.84 -5.86
N GLN A 514 11.88 39.51 -5.90
CA GLN A 514 11.93 38.66 -4.71
C GLN A 514 13.20 38.93 -3.87
N PHE A 515 14.36 39.08 -4.50
CA PHE A 515 15.59 39.50 -3.79
C PHE A 515 15.46 40.87 -3.12
N GLN A 516 14.60 41.76 -3.64
CA GLN A 516 14.37 43.08 -3.06
C GLN A 516 13.33 43.05 -1.93
N SER A 517 12.28 42.24 -2.06
CA SER A 517 11.13 42.23 -1.15
C SER A 517 11.25 41.26 0.01
N ALA A 518 12.00 40.17 -0.13
CA ALA A 518 12.08 39.11 0.87
C ALA A 518 12.82 39.56 2.14
N ASP A 519 12.36 39.07 3.29
CA ASP A 519 13.15 39.13 4.53
C ASP A 519 14.05 37.89 4.63
N VAL A 520 13.55 36.74 4.18
CA VAL A 520 14.27 35.47 4.19
C VAL A 520 14.03 34.66 2.91
N LEU A 521 15.12 34.09 2.37
CA LEU A 521 15.09 33.12 1.28
C LEU A 521 15.34 31.73 1.86
N VAL A 522 14.49 30.76 1.54
CA VAL A 522 14.60 29.37 2.00
C VAL A 522 14.88 28.47 0.81
N PHE A 523 16.11 27.98 0.71
CA PHE A 523 16.55 27.11 -0.36
C PHE A 523 16.44 25.64 0.07
N TYR A 524 15.64 24.89 -0.68
CA TYR A 524 15.61 23.42 -0.64
C TYR A 524 15.54 22.91 -2.08
N PHE A 525 16.72 22.73 -2.66
CA PHE A 525 16.93 22.32 -4.05
C PHE A 525 18.39 21.90 -4.24
N TRP A 526 18.70 21.14 -5.28
CA TRP A 526 20.10 20.96 -5.71
C TRP A 526 20.46 21.96 -6.80
N ASN A 527 21.44 22.81 -6.49
CA ASN A 527 21.91 23.81 -7.44
C ASN A 527 23.18 23.38 -8.18
N HIS A 528 23.02 22.96 -9.43
CA HIS A 528 24.15 22.62 -10.30
C HIS A 528 24.87 23.83 -10.93
N ASP A 529 24.30 25.03 -10.83
CA ASP A 529 24.79 26.23 -11.55
C ASP A 529 25.18 27.34 -10.57
N TRP A 530 26.04 27.02 -9.60
CA TRP A 530 26.67 28.07 -8.81
C TRP A 530 27.65 28.86 -9.68
N ASN A 531 27.42 30.19 -9.77
CA ASN A 531 28.22 31.08 -10.62
C ASN A 531 28.36 32.48 -10.00
N ALA A 532 29.25 33.28 -10.59
CA ALA A 532 29.58 34.63 -10.10
C ALA A 532 28.38 35.58 -10.00
N GLY A 533 27.38 35.43 -10.89
CA GLY A 533 26.16 36.25 -10.85
C GLY A 533 25.31 35.93 -9.62
N ARG A 534 25.06 34.64 -9.37
CA ARG A 534 24.30 34.17 -8.20
C ARG A 534 25.01 34.51 -6.89
N TYR A 535 26.31 34.33 -6.85
CA TYR A 535 27.14 34.74 -5.72
C TYR A 535 27.01 36.22 -5.38
N ARG A 536 27.01 37.09 -6.40
CA ARG A 536 26.79 38.54 -6.22
C ARG A 536 25.41 38.83 -5.65
N GLN A 537 24.36 38.18 -6.16
CA GLN A 537 23.00 38.37 -5.65
C GLN A 537 22.86 37.94 -4.18
N LEU A 538 23.50 36.83 -3.78
CA LEU A 538 23.54 36.42 -2.37
C LEU A 538 24.30 37.43 -1.50
N ASP A 539 25.45 37.92 -1.96
CA ASP A 539 26.23 38.92 -1.22
C ASP A 539 25.45 40.23 -1.04
N GLU A 540 24.78 40.72 -2.08
CA GLU A 540 23.93 41.92 -2.02
C GLU A 540 22.76 41.74 -1.05
N PHE A 541 22.11 40.57 -1.10
CA PHE A 541 21.00 40.24 -0.22
C PHE A 541 21.43 40.15 1.25
N LEU A 542 22.55 39.50 1.54
CA LEU A 542 23.13 39.45 2.90
C LEU A 542 23.59 40.83 3.37
N ALA A 543 24.23 41.62 2.50
CA ALA A 543 24.71 42.97 2.83
C ALA A 543 23.57 43.92 3.21
N ARG A 544 22.37 43.76 2.63
CA ARG A 544 21.17 44.53 3.03
C ARG A 544 20.50 44.03 4.31
N GLY A 545 20.95 42.91 4.88
CA GLY A 545 20.42 42.31 6.10
C GLY A 545 19.41 41.18 5.86
N GLY A 546 19.30 40.65 4.64
CA GLY A 546 18.44 39.52 4.33
C GLY A 546 18.92 38.23 4.98
N GLY A 547 17.98 37.33 5.27
CA GLY A 547 18.23 36.01 5.87
C GLY A 547 18.25 34.89 4.83
N ILE A 548 19.19 33.94 4.93
CA ILE A 548 19.21 32.75 4.08
C ILE A 548 19.04 31.50 4.94
N VAL A 549 18.15 30.61 4.53
CA VAL A 549 18.01 29.25 5.07
C VAL A 549 18.40 28.27 3.97
N LEU A 550 19.33 27.36 4.23
CA LEU A 550 19.69 26.28 3.31
C LEU A 550 19.41 24.93 3.95
N LEU A 551 18.61 24.12 3.24
CA LEU A 551 18.25 22.77 3.64
C LEU A 551 18.90 21.77 2.68
N HIS A 552 19.57 20.77 3.26
CA HIS A 552 20.08 19.59 2.57
C HIS A 552 20.94 19.93 1.33
N SER A 553 20.51 19.50 0.14
CA SER A 553 21.20 19.69 -1.15
C SER A 553 21.48 21.15 -1.50
N ALA A 554 20.79 22.11 -0.89
CA ALA A 554 21.07 23.53 -1.10
C ALA A 554 22.45 23.95 -0.57
N THR A 555 23.05 23.14 0.31
CA THR A 555 24.42 23.32 0.82
C THR A 555 25.49 22.76 -0.12
N ILE A 556 25.10 22.08 -1.21
CA ILE A 556 26.01 21.45 -2.15
C ILE A 556 26.44 22.43 -3.24
N ALA A 557 27.74 22.42 -3.55
CA ALA A 557 28.28 23.01 -4.76
C ALA A 557 29.07 21.97 -5.56
N ASP A 558 28.73 21.81 -6.85
CA ASP A 558 29.42 20.88 -7.75
C ASP A 558 30.87 21.29 -8.02
N LYS A 559 31.16 22.61 -7.97
CA LYS A 559 32.47 23.22 -8.21
C LYS A 559 32.73 24.35 -7.24
N ASP A 560 33.99 24.52 -6.84
CA ASP A 560 34.48 25.60 -5.97
C ASP A 560 33.61 25.82 -4.70
N PRO A 561 33.38 24.79 -3.88
CA PRO A 561 32.52 24.86 -2.68
C PRO A 561 32.98 25.91 -1.67
N GLU A 562 34.26 26.29 -1.68
CA GLU A 562 34.78 27.39 -0.86
C GLU A 562 34.09 28.73 -1.18
N GLN A 563 33.71 28.96 -2.44
CA GLN A 563 32.97 30.16 -2.81
C GLN A 563 31.55 30.16 -2.23
N LEU A 564 30.89 29.00 -2.18
CA LEU A 564 29.59 28.89 -1.52
C LEU A 564 29.75 29.03 0.01
N ALA A 565 30.72 28.32 0.60
CA ALA A 565 31.00 28.36 2.04
C ALA A 565 31.32 29.78 2.54
N GLU A 566 32.01 30.62 1.73
CA GLU A 566 32.25 32.03 2.07
C GLU A 566 30.95 32.85 2.27
N ARG A 567 29.81 32.37 1.76
CA ARG A 567 28.51 33.03 1.87
C ARG A 567 27.60 32.37 2.88
N ILE A 568 27.70 31.05 3.04
CA ILE A 568 26.77 30.28 3.87
C ILE A 568 27.43 29.65 5.12
N GLY A 569 28.73 29.86 5.31
CA GLY A 569 29.52 29.32 6.40
C GLY A 569 30.19 28.00 6.03
N LEU A 570 29.39 26.98 5.72
CA LEU A 570 29.85 25.64 5.37
C LEU A 570 29.11 25.10 4.14
N ALA A 571 29.81 24.39 3.25
CA ALA A 571 29.26 23.77 2.05
C ALA A 571 29.69 22.31 1.90
N SER A 572 29.03 21.57 1.02
CA SER A 572 29.40 20.21 0.64
C SER A 572 29.78 20.16 -0.85
N GLN A 573 30.61 19.18 -1.24
CA GLN A 573 30.90 18.92 -2.65
C GLN A 573 30.95 17.41 -2.91
N PRO A 574 30.24 16.90 -3.95
CA PRO A 574 30.35 15.50 -4.34
C PRO A 574 31.81 15.10 -4.62
N GLY A 575 32.25 13.98 -4.04
CA GLY A 575 33.61 13.47 -4.18
C GLY A 575 34.63 14.05 -3.19
N ARG A 576 34.31 15.14 -2.48
CA ARG A 576 35.11 15.63 -1.34
C ARG A 576 34.42 15.43 0.00
N SER A 577 33.09 15.51 0.00
CA SER A 577 32.24 15.12 1.12
C SER A 577 31.67 13.74 0.86
N HIS A 578 31.67 12.90 1.89
CA HIS A 578 30.97 11.64 1.99
C HIS A 578 29.51 11.87 2.39
N TYR A 579 28.68 10.90 2.06
CA TYR A 579 27.29 10.82 2.45
C TYR A 579 26.90 9.35 2.62
N ARG A 580 25.87 9.08 3.42
CA ARG A 580 25.24 7.76 3.54
C ARG A 580 23.81 7.89 4.06
N HIS A 581 22.87 7.08 3.56
CA HIS A 581 21.52 7.06 4.10
C HIS A 581 21.47 6.19 5.36
N THR A 582 21.33 6.80 6.53
CA THR A 582 21.55 6.11 7.81
C THR A 582 20.70 6.65 8.95
N PRO A 583 20.38 5.81 9.95
CA PRO A 583 20.14 6.29 11.30
C PRO A 583 21.31 7.18 11.75
N LEU A 584 21.01 8.35 12.33
CA LEU A 584 21.99 9.25 12.90
C LEU A 584 21.46 9.92 14.17
N ASP A 585 22.38 10.19 15.10
CA ASP A 585 22.11 11.00 16.28
C ASP A 585 22.42 12.45 15.96
N LEU A 586 21.40 13.30 15.85
CA LEU A 586 21.59 14.74 15.80
C LEU A 586 21.79 15.24 17.24
N ARG A 587 23.06 15.42 17.62
CA ARG A 587 23.51 15.81 18.95
C ARG A 587 23.58 17.31 19.05
N MET A 588 22.79 17.90 19.95
CA MET A 588 22.83 19.33 20.21
C MET A 588 24.12 19.67 20.97
N ILE A 589 24.94 20.59 20.44
CA ILE A 589 26.17 21.04 21.15
C ILE A 589 25.81 21.65 22.51
N SER A 590 24.68 22.35 22.58
CA SER A 590 24.02 22.71 23.82
C SER A 590 22.57 23.09 23.52
N SER A 591 21.63 22.30 24.05
CA SER A 591 20.19 22.54 23.90
C SER A 591 19.68 23.76 24.68
N SER A 592 20.51 24.45 25.47
CA SER A 592 20.12 25.65 26.23
C SER A 592 20.74 26.94 25.69
N ASN A 593 21.90 26.86 25.01
CA ASN A 593 22.72 28.03 24.72
C ASN A 593 22.28 28.81 23.47
N SER A 594 21.51 28.21 22.56
CA SER A 594 20.92 28.91 21.42
C SER A 594 19.41 29.05 21.61
N PRO A 595 18.81 30.22 21.31
CA PRO A 595 17.36 30.33 21.22
C PRO A 595 16.75 29.32 20.24
N ILE A 596 17.49 28.92 19.20
CA ILE A 596 17.03 27.96 18.18
C ILE A 596 16.87 26.56 18.78
N THR A 597 17.86 26.10 19.55
CA THR A 597 17.87 24.73 20.10
C THR A 597 17.20 24.62 21.48
N ARG A 598 16.70 25.74 22.03
CA ARG A 598 16.15 25.81 23.38
C ARG A 598 15.04 24.78 23.61
N GLY A 599 15.22 23.91 24.60
CA GLY A 599 14.22 22.91 24.99
C GLY A 599 14.16 21.69 24.06
N LEU A 600 14.92 21.67 22.96
CA LEU A 600 15.11 20.44 22.18
C LEU A 600 15.84 19.40 23.04
N PRO A 601 15.56 18.10 22.85
CA PRO A 601 16.32 17.06 23.54
C PRO A 601 17.80 17.15 23.13
N PRO A 602 18.73 16.73 24.00
CA PRO A 602 20.17 16.79 23.72
C PRO A 602 20.56 15.94 22.50
N VAL A 603 19.76 14.92 22.18
CA VAL A 603 19.90 14.09 20.97
C VAL A 603 18.54 13.92 20.32
N ILE A 604 18.46 14.11 19.00
CA ILE A 604 17.31 13.76 18.18
C ILE A 604 17.75 12.69 17.19
N HIS A 605 17.05 11.56 17.14
CA HIS A 605 17.37 10.46 16.23
C HIS A 605 16.71 10.68 14.86
N PHE A 606 17.49 10.69 13.78
CA PHE A 606 16.96 10.82 12.43
C PHE A 606 17.35 9.62 11.57
N LEU A 607 16.54 9.34 10.56
CA LEU A 607 16.95 8.58 9.40
C LEU A 607 17.08 9.55 8.25
N ASP A 608 18.31 9.85 7.84
CA ASP A 608 18.59 10.87 6.83
C ASP A 608 19.97 10.66 6.19
N GLU A 609 20.44 11.64 5.43
CA GLU A 609 21.71 11.66 4.73
C GLU A 609 22.59 12.82 5.27
N PRO A 610 23.51 12.56 6.23
CA PRO A 610 24.50 13.54 6.63
C PRO A 610 25.58 13.71 5.55
N TYR A 611 26.24 14.87 5.52
CA TYR A 611 27.38 15.19 4.68
C TYR A 611 28.60 15.46 5.54
N TRP A 612 29.74 14.82 5.24
CA TRP A 612 30.97 15.06 5.98
C TRP A 612 32.25 14.71 5.19
N PRO A 613 33.39 15.38 5.44
CA PRO A 613 33.47 16.65 6.14
C PRO A 613 32.81 17.76 5.30
N LEU A 614 32.25 18.76 5.97
CA LEU A 614 31.84 20.00 5.31
C LEU A 614 33.07 20.87 5.01
N ILE A 615 33.01 21.60 3.91
CA ILE A 615 34.04 22.52 3.41
C ILE A 615 33.72 23.93 3.90
N GLY A 616 34.72 24.58 4.51
CA GLY A 616 34.60 25.91 5.10
C GLY A 616 35.40 26.02 6.40
N ASP A 617 35.38 27.18 7.05
CA ASP A 617 36.02 27.39 8.34
C ASP A 617 35.00 27.26 9.47
N THR A 618 35.08 26.17 10.22
CA THR A 618 34.16 25.91 11.34
C THR A 618 34.29 26.92 12.47
N ASN A 619 35.39 27.69 12.56
CA ASN A 619 35.54 28.76 13.56
C ASN A 619 34.73 30.02 13.21
N ARG A 620 34.28 30.16 11.95
CA ARG A 620 33.46 31.29 11.50
C ARG A 620 31.96 31.03 11.67
N VAL A 621 31.56 29.80 11.96
CA VAL A 621 30.16 29.44 12.17
C VAL A 621 29.92 29.10 13.62
N ARG A 622 28.67 29.26 14.06
CA ARG A 622 28.20 28.70 15.32
C ARG A 622 27.50 27.39 15.02
N VAL A 623 28.17 26.28 15.28
CA VAL A 623 27.56 24.94 15.17
C VAL A 623 26.52 24.76 16.28
N LEU A 624 25.34 24.31 15.90
CA LEU A 624 24.21 24.06 16.80
C LEU A 624 24.03 22.58 17.10
N ALA A 625 24.27 21.73 16.10
CA ALA A 625 24.17 20.29 16.25
C ALA A 625 25.17 19.53 15.35
N THR A 626 25.59 18.36 15.81
CA THR A 626 26.55 17.47 15.16
C THR A 626 25.98 16.05 15.02
N THR A 627 26.63 15.24 14.21
CA THR A 627 26.55 13.77 14.26
C THR A 627 27.97 13.20 14.37
N VAL A 628 28.13 11.96 14.81
CA VAL A 628 29.45 11.29 14.76
C VAL A 628 29.59 10.55 13.45
N GLU A 629 30.57 10.95 12.64
CA GLU A 629 31.00 10.21 11.45
C GLU A 629 32.53 10.12 11.43
N ASP A 630 33.05 8.98 10.99
CA ASP A 630 34.48 8.66 11.02
C ASP A 630 35.13 8.89 12.40
N GLY A 631 34.38 8.61 13.46
CA GLY A 631 34.80 8.77 14.86
C GLY A 631 34.95 10.22 15.32
N ARG A 632 34.43 11.21 14.58
CA ARG A 632 34.50 12.64 14.91
C ARG A 632 33.13 13.29 14.86
N ASP A 633 32.93 14.31 15.68
CA ASP A 633 31.75 15.18 15.57
C ASP A 633 31.82 16.02 14.30
N GLN A 634 30.85 15.80 13.41
CA GLN A 634 30.68 16.52 12.16
C GLN A 634 29.52 17.52 12.28
N PRO A 635 29.68 18.78 11.88
CA PRO A 635 28.61 19.77 11.93
C PRO A 635 27.49 19.42 10.94
N LEU A 636 26.25 19.42 11.42
CA LEU A 636 25.06 19.24 10.55
C LEU A 636 24.13 20.45 10.57
N VAL A 637 24.15 21.25 11.64
CA VAL A 637 23.30 22.43 11.77
C VAL A 637 24.13 23.57 12.31
N TRP A 638 24.08 24.72 11.66
CA TRP A 638 24.85 25.90 12.06
C TRP A 638 24.12 27.21 11.76
N THR A 639 24.58 28.26 12.43
CA THR A 639 24.29 29.64 12.07
C THR A 639 25.58 30.37 11.66
N PHE A 640 25.47 31.25 10.67
CA PHE A 640 26.57 32.06 10.16
C PHE A 640 26.09 33.49 9.92
N GLU A 641 26.94 34.47 10.21
CA GLU A 641 26.64 35.89 9.97
C GLU A 641 27.64 36.46 8.96
N LYS A 642 27.13 37.14 7.93
CA LYS A 642 27.94 37.82 6.92
C LYS A 642 27.48 39.27 6.81
N GLY A 643 28.27 40.17 7.40
CA GLY A 643 27.89 41.57 7.52
C GLY A 643 26.62 41.71 8.36
N ARG A 644 25.53 42.19 7.76
CA ARG A 644 24.22 42.29 8.42
C ARG A 644 23.32 41.08 8.18
N GLY A 645 23.70 40.19 7.26
CA GLY A 645 22.93 39.04 6.86
C GLY A 645 23.14 37.86 7.80
N ARG A 646 22.10 37.03 7.93
CA ARG A 646 22.08 35.85 8.79
C ARG A 646 21.79 34.61 7.95
N VAL A 647 22.55 33.54 8.19
CA VAL A 647 22.41 32.28 7.48
C VAL A 647 22.17 31.15 8.47
N PHE A 648 21.14 30.35 8.23
CA PHE A 648 20.90 29.09 8.92
C PHE A 648 21.11 27.95 7.92
N GLY A 649 22.04 27.05 8.23
CA GLY A 649 22.32 25.87 7.42
C GLY A 649 21.92 24.59 8.17
N CYS A 650 21.25 23.68 7.47
CA CYS A 650 20.87 22.37 7.98
C CYS A 650 21.11 21.32 6.90
N VAL A 651 21.99 20.35 7.16
CA VAL A 651 22.31 19.27 6.23
C VAL A 651 21.18 18.26 6.11
N LEU A 652 20.35 18.08 7.13
CA LEU A 652 19.26 17.10 7.08
C LEU A 652 18.14 17.55 6.15
N GLY A 653 17.35 16.60 5.66
CA GLY A 653 16.22 16.86 4.76
C GLY A 653 16.24 16.06 3.46
N HIS A 654 16.99 14.95 3.36
CA HIS A 654 16.97 14.08 2.19
C HIS A 654 15.58 13.52 1.93
N PHE A 655 14.92 13.08 3.01
CA PHE A 655 13.62 12.44 2.94
C PHE A 655 12.48 13.36 3.36
N THR A 656 11.32 13.17 2.74
CA THR A 656 10.09 13.89 3.09
C THR A 656 9.68 13.65 4.53
N TRP A 657 9.93 12.47 5.10
CA TRP A 657 9.63 12.21 6.51
C TRP A 657 10.49 13.03 7.48
N THR A 658 11.72 13.42 7.11
CA THR A 658 12.51 14.35 7.92
C THR A 658 11.86 15.74 7.87
N LEU A 659 11.47 16.20 6.69
CA LEU A 659 10.76 17.48 6.52
C LEU A 659 9.39 17.49 7.22
N ASP A 660 8.80 16.32 7.43
CA ASP A 660 7.53 16.13 8.13
C ASP A 660 7.69 15.89 9.63
N ASP A 661 8.91 15.61 10.10
CA ASP A 661 9.19 15.44 11.51
C ASP A 661 8.98 16.77 12.27
N PRO A 662 8.19 16.76 13.35
CA PRO A 662 7.82 17.99 14.01
C PRO A 662 8.96 18.64 14.80
N LEU A 663 9.95 17.87 15.28
CA LEU A 663 11.13 18.45 15.94
C LEU A 663 12.09 19.04 14.90
N TYR A 664 12.22 18.40 13.74
CA TYR A 664 12.94 18.97 12.60
C TYR A 664 12.29 20.29 12.14
N ARG A 665 10.97 20.31 11.96
CA ARG A 665 10.22 21.52 11.59
C ARG A 665 10.42 22.63 12.62
N LEU A 666 10.33 22.32 13.91
CA LEU A 666 10.60 23.31 14.96
C LEU A 666 12.02 23.89 14.86
N LEU A 667 13.03 23.04 14.68
CA LEU A 667 14.41 23.47 14.51
C LEU A 667 14.60 24.40 13.30
N VAL A 668 14.05 24.01 12.14
CA VAL A 668 14.13 24.81 10.91
C VAL A 668 13.36 26.12 11.02
N LEU A 669 12.14 26.11 11.57
CA LEU A 669 11.33 27.32 11.74
C LEU A 669 11.97 28.33 12.68
N ARG A 670 12.60 27.85 13.75
CA ARG A 670 13.39 28.69 14.65
C ARG A 670 14.63 29.26 13.96
N GLY A 671 15.31 28.46 13.16
CA GLY A 671 16.40 28.91 12.29
C GLY A 671 15.95 29.97 11.27
N LEU A 672 14.77 29.78 10.68
CA LEU A 672 14.14 30.70 9.74
C LEU A 672 13.79 32.03 10.41
N ASP A 673 13.10 32.02 11.55
CA ASP A 673 12.74 33.25 12.27
C ASP A 673 14.01 33.97 12.75
N TRP A 674 15.03 33.24 13.20
CA TRP A 674 16.34 33.83 13.49
C TRP A 674 16.97 34.49 12.26
N ALA A 675 17.01 33.81 11.12
CA ALA A 675 17.56 34.36 9.88
C ALA A 675 16.81 35.63 9.45
N ALA A 676 15.47 35.63 9.56
CA ALA A 676 14.61 36.79 9.30
C ALA A 676 14.77 37.93 10.33
N GLY A 677 15.49 37.72 11.44
CA GLY A 677 15.71 38.72 12.49
C GLY A 677 14.61 38.81 13.54
N GLY A 678 13.79 37.77 13.64
CA GLY A 678 12.74 37.61 14.63
C GLY A 678 13.24 37.13 15.99
N THR A 679 12.29 36.75 16.83
CA THR A 679 12.50 36.34 18.23
C THR A 679 12.85 34.86 18.38
N VAL A 680 12.97 34.13 17.28
CA VAL A 680 13.13 32.67 17.17
C VAL A 680 11.85 31.90 17.46
N THR A 681 10.99 32.37 18.36
CA THR A 681 9.78 31.65 18.80
C THR A 681 8.50 32.00 18.03
N ARG A 682 8.58 32.75 16.92
CA ARG A 682 7.37 33.21 16.17
C ARG A 682 6.43 32.06 15.81
N PHE A 683 6.99 30.92 15.43
CA PHE A 683 6.23 29.78 14.91
C PHE A 683 5.91 28.72 15.96
N ASP A 684 6.41 28.82 17.19
CA ASP A 684 6.27 27.78 18.23
C ASP A 684 4.78 27.47 18.50
N GLY A 685 3.96 28.51 18.69
CA GLY A 685 2.51 28.36 18.92
C GLY A 685 1.73 27.94 17.67
N TYR A 686 2.22 28.29 16.48
CA TYR A 686 1.61 27.87 15.21
C TYR A 686 1.85 26.39 14.94
N LEU A 687 3.07 25.91 15.14
CA LEU A 687 3.43 24.50 15.03
C LEU A 687 2.60 23.67 16.02
N ALA A 688 2.41 24.15 17.26
CA ALA A 688 1.51 23.54 18.23
C ALA A 688 0.02 23.58 17.82
N GLY A 689 -0.40 24.40 16.85
CA GLY A 689 -1.77 24.38 16.34
C GLY A 689 -1.98 23.45 15.15
N SER A 690 -0.90 23.16 14.40
CA SER A 690 -0.97 22.59 13.05
C SER A 690 -0.46 21.14 12.93
N LEU A 691 -0.40 20.40 14.04
CA LEU A 691 0.06 19.00 14.08
C LEU A 691 -1.09 17.97 13.97
N GLU A 692 -2.33 18.44 13.79
CA GLU A 692 -3.45 17.57 13.41
C GLU A 692 -3.47 17.43 11.87
N PRO A 693 -3.77 16.23 11.34
CA PRO A 693 -3.66 15.90 9.91
C PRO A 693 -4.52 16.74 8.98
#